data_AF-A0A662F7S4-F1
#
_entry.id   AF-A0A662F7S4-F1
#
_cell.length_a   1.000
_cell.length_b   1.000
_cell.length_c   1.000
_cell.angle_alpha   90.00
_cell.angle_beta   90.00
_cell.angle_gamma   90.00
#
_symmetry.space_group_name_H-M   'P 1'
#
loop_
_entity.id
_entity.type
_entity.pdbx_description
1 polymer ?
#
loop_
_entity_poly.entity_id
_entity_poly.type
_entity_poly.pdbx_seq_one_letter_code
_entity_poly.pdbx_strand_id
1 'polypeptide(L)'
;MRVRKALAFLGIILLIGTVAWAGKGPLNLAIIWHQHQPLYQDELTGRYVLPWARVHGVQEYIDSPRILAEYPDIHVTYNLQPSLLKQLLDYVEITPAERAKGGLYQYIGAVDNHLEWIWKLITAPASLTPTERKDMQTQFFWINGYMFDDDDNDPYYDPRYTALNKIKNTHPFTNQELMDAAGLSLLWEISPELHKQLGLVGLRGKTGFTKDDIIRLIEAQHTVLSWVVDAYNKVQGMGSELITSPFYHPIIPLLCQQGLAQDVYGQIDQAQAQHAKLFGRKAVGVWPPEEAVSDQAMEVLEQAGFQWTVTDKGILAQSLGHTPNVDELTTPWNYGKITVLFRDPDLSNKIGFSYGNKPTEFAVTDFMSQLHQIWRSLPAPQDHLLVIALDGENWMFMAGYPNNGRSFLRALYSALSTDDTVKTVTPAEFLAGHPAGRTIDHIATGSWAGDLSTWIGEPEEDEAWARLDAARKVVNGAGDPLQALDAIYAAEGSDWFWWYGSDQDSGTDDMFDWLFKTHLIAAYRAAGTPEGKIPRVLFLRLVNPTTASLGEVNPTLDGVVTKPDEWSEAAGFTGAGEISHAAVGYKENSLYVMVRLAEPASDLIGKDVRLVLYTSGKVGEPANIAARYSGVQLGFALGASVELNFAKVKQDGTGVVSYYRADGNGNWRYASSITTLLSRKAVVGDVVEFEIPFKELGIEPGKSVTLGLTLEEEGKLRGRAPARPALAQVPTLVQGKEIFSMTDPAGDDNGPGTYTYPTNKVFAQKGLFDLIKYTVYDAGKNWQLAFDFTALPNPWNGPQGFSHPIILLFMDVEDGGRTDLPKGAEAAQVQFDPDHPWDVFVRIAGWPAYGRHLWTADGKGPTLVGVASDPKKGRIIVTIPKSIVPNITGWHYVLVGSQDGYGKDYIRALGPKAGEWSGGGCPDPMWAPQIYDYLAPSDHTQAQILGSYSAQGRHFVTLIPVQVEPAR
;
A
#
# COMPACT_ATOMS: atom_id res chain seq x y z
N MET A 1 -54.13 26.28 -37.43
CA MET A 1 -54.25 24.81 -37.33
C MET A 1 -52.90 24.07 -37.15
N ARG A 2 -51.77 24.62 -37.61
CA ARG A 2 -50.42 23.98 -37.45
C ARG A 2 -49.78 24.12 -36.05
N VAL A 3 -50.09 25.19 -35.30
CA VAL A 3 -49.54 25.40 -33.94
C VAL A 3 -50.14 24.44 -32.89
N ARG A 4 -51.43 24.06 -33.04
CA ARG A 4 -52.08 23.06 -32.16
C ARG A 4 -51.56 21.63 -32.36
N LYS A 5 -51.07 21.28 -33.58
CA LYS A 5 -50.50 19.96 -33.84
C LYS A 5 -49.06 19.83 -33.32
N ALA A 6 -48.28 20.90 -33.32
CA ALA A 6 -46.92 20.92 -32.75
C ALA A 6 -46.93 20.84 -31.21
N LEU A 7 -47.84 21.56 -30.54
CA LEU A 7 -48.04 21.47 -29.09
C LEU A 7 -48.61 20.10 -28.65
N ALA A 8 -49.46 19.48 -29.45
CA ALA A 8 -49.93 18.12 -29.21
C ALA A 8 -48.82 17.08 -29.40
N PHE A 9 -47.91 17.26 -30.38
CA PHE A 9 -46.80 16.35 -30.62
C PHE A 9 -45.70 16.47 -29.54
N LEU A 10 -45.41 17.69 -29.06
CA LEU A 10 -44.51 17.92 -27.91
C LEU A 10 -45.11 17.36 -26.62
N GLY A 11 -46.42 17.55 -26.41
CA GLY A 11 -47.16 16.98 -25.27
C GLY A 11 -47.21 15.45 -25.33
N ILE A 12 -47.29 14.85 -26.51
CA ILE A 12 -47.26 13.38 -26.70
C ILE A 12 -45.84 12.82 -26.51
N ILE A 13 -44.77 13.53 -26.90
CA ILE A 13 -43.39 13.08 -26.63
C ILE A 13 -43.04 13.22 -25.14
N LEU A 14 -43.49 14.29 -24.48
CA LEU A 14 -43.39 14.40 -23.02
C LEU A 14 -44.28 13.37 -22.30
N LEU A 15 -45.49 13.06 -22.80
CA LEU A 15 -46.33 12.00 -22.25
C LEU A 15 -45.74 10.61 -22.49
N ILE A 16 -45.16 10.32 -23.65
CA ILE A 16 -44.55 9.01 -23.94
C ILE A 16 -43.26 8.83 -23.12
N GLY A 17 -42.47 9.90 -22.95
CA GLY A 17 -41.29 9.92 -22.09
C GLY A 17 -41.63 9.80 -20.60
N THR A 18 -42.78 10.29 -20.13
CA THR A 18 -43.23 10.12 -18.74
C THR A 18 -43.98 8.79 -18.52
N VAL A 19 -44.70 8.28 -19.53
CA VAL A 19 -45.41 6.98 -19.49
C VAL A 19 -44.45 5.79 -19.61
N ALA A 20 -43.33 5.91 -20.33
CA ALA A 20 -42.31 4.86 -20.39
C ALA A 20 -41.54 4.64 -19.07
N TRP A 21 -41.64 5.61 -18.14
CA TRP A 21 -40.95 5.61 -16.85
C TRP A 21 -41.91 5.35 -15.69
N ALA A 22 -43.22 5.54 -15.90
CA ALA A 22 -44.30 5.36 -14.94
C ALA A 22 -44.58 3.89 -14.54
N GLY A 23 -43.65 2.96 -14.78
CA GLY A 23 -43.81 1.54 -14.46
C GLY A 23 -42.57 0.82 -13.94
N LYS A 24 -41.41 1.49 -13.82
CA LYS A 24 -40.21 0.90 -13.21
C LYS A 24 -40.29 1.02 -11.69
N GLY A 25 -39.97 -0.04 -10.96
CA GLY A 25 -39.78 0.01 -9.52
C GLY A 25 -38.41 0.62 -9.14
N PRO A 26 -38.12 0.77 -7.84
CA PRO A 26 -36.85 1.34 -7.38
C PRO A 26 -35.68 0.39 -7.64
N LEU A 27 -34.48 0.92 -7.87
CA LEU A 27 -33.23 0.16 -7.86
C LEU A 27 -32.89 -0.20 -6.41
N ASN A 28 -32.62 -1.47 -6.12
CA ASN A 28 -32.15 -1.85 -4.79
C ASN A 28 -30.65 -1.56 -4.65
N LEU A 29 -30.28 -0.97 -3.52
CA LEU A 29 -28.91 -0.59 -3.19
C LEU A 29 -28.50 -1.25 -1.87
N ALA A 30 -27.48 -2.10 -1.91
CA ALA A 30 -26.81 -2.61 -0.71
C ALA A 30 -25.56 -1.79 -0.45
N ILE A 31 -25.47 -1.19 0.74
CA ILE A 31 -24.25 -0.56 1.25
C ILE A 31 -23.69 -1.48 2.34
N ILE A 32 -22.45 -1.94 2.16
CA ILE A 32 -21.74 -2.85 3.06
C ILE A 32 -20.52 -2.12 3.62
N TRP A 33 -20.53 -1.88 4.92
CA TRP A 33 -19.43 -1.25 5.65
C TRP A 33 -18.57 -2.32 6.31
N HIS A 34 -17.30 -2.40 5.93
CA HIS A 34 -16.34 -3.33 6.53
C HIS A 34 -15.59 -2.67 7.70
N GLN A 35 -15.97 -2.97 8.93
CA GLN A 35 -15.28 -2.46 10.12
C GLN A 35 -14.18 -3.45 10.52
N HIS A 36 -12.92 -3.06 10.30
CA HIS A 36 -11.75 -3.89 10.57
C HIS A 36 -10.61 -3.10 11.20
N GLN A 37 -9.83 -3.79 12.05
CA GLN A 37 -8.54 -3.34 12.55
C GLN A 37 -7.63 -4.57 12.73
N PRO A 38 -6.33 -4.46 12.40
CA PRO A 38 -5.33 -5.45 12.76
C PRO A 38 -5.35 -5.78 14.26
N LEU A 39 -4.87 -6.97 14.62
CA LEU A 39 -4.68 -7.33 16.03
C LEU A 39 -3.44 -6.64 16.60
N TYR A 40 -3.60 -5.59 17.40
CA TYR A 40 -2.44 -4.85 17.93
C TYR A 40 -1.84 -5.43 19.22
N GLN A 41 -2.24 -6.63 19.62
CA GLN A 41 -1.79 -7.25 20.87
C GLN A 41 -0.41 -7.89 20.69
N ASP A 42 0.57 -7.47 21.47
CA ASP A 42 1.83 -8.20 21.63
C ASP A 42 1.56 -9.42 22.51
N GLU A 43 1.54 -10.60 21.90
CA GLU A 43 1.19 -11.87 22.55
C GLU A 43 2.16 -12.25 23.68
N LEU A 44 3.39 -11.72 23.69
CA LEU A 44 4.37 -12.01 24.73
C LEU A 44 4.17 -11.16 25.98
N THR A 45 3.59 -9.97 25.84
CA THR A 45 3.36 -9.03 26.95
C THR A 45 1.90 -8.93 27.36
N GLY A 46 0.98 -9.34 26.48
CA GLY A 46 -0.46 -9.18 26.62
C GLY A 46 -0.96 -7.73 26.45
N ARG A 47 -0.10 -6.80 26.02
CA ARG A 47 -0.43 -5.37 25.86
C ARG A 47 -0.70 -5.02 24.40
N TYR A 48 -1.46 -3.95 24.18
CA TYR A 48 -1.64 -3.39 22.85
C TYR A 48 -0.51 -2.41 22.52
N VAL A 49 0.09 -2.53 21.34
CA VAL A 49 1.21 -1.64 20.94
C VAL A 49 0.75 -0.41 20.17
N LEU A 50 -0.48 -0.41 19.67
CA LEU A 50 -1.09 0.72 18.96
C LEU A 50 -2.53 0.95 19.45
N PRO A 51 -3.02 2.20 19.42
CA PRO A 51 -4.29 2.57 20.03
C PRO A 51 -5.50 2.45 19.09
N TRP A 52 -5.31 2.06 17.82
CA TRP A 52 -6.29 2.28 16.75
C TRP A 52 -7.65 1.65 16.99
N ALA A 53 -7.72 0.43 17.53
CA ALA A 53 -9.00 -0.18 17.91
C ALA A 53 -9.77 0.67 18.94
N ARG A 54 -9.09 1.25 19.94
CA ARG A 54 -9.70 2.15 20.92
C ARG A 54 -10.10 3.48 20.27
N VAL A 55 -9.21 4.08 19.50
CA VAL A 55 -9.42 5.38 18.84
C VAL A 55 -10.64 5.33 17.91
N HIS A 56 -10.67 4.37 16.97
CA HIS A 56 -11.80 4.21 16.08
C HIS A 56 -13.08 3.76 16.80
N GLY A 57 -12.93 2.99 17.89
CA GLY A 57 -14.03 2.59 18.77
C GLY A 57 -14.80 3.77 19.37
N VAL A 58 -14.11 4.82 19.79
CA VAL A 58 -14.73 6.02 20.40
C VAL A 58 -15.15 7.09 19.38
N GLN A 59 -14.93 6.82 18.09
CA GLN A 59 -15.20 7.74 16.99
C GLN A 59 -15.99 7.06 15.87
N GLU A 60 -15.35 6.52 14.83
CA GLU A 60 -16.01 5.99 13.62
C GLU A 60 -17.00 4.87 13.95
N TYR A 61 -16.60 3.92 14.78
CA TYR A 61 -17.38 2.71 15.05
C TYR A 61 -18.59 2.97 15.94
N ILE A 62 -18.59 4.07 16.71
CA ILE A 62 -19.78 4.52 17.45
C ILE A 62 -20.63 5.50 16.64
N ASP A 63 -20.03 6.37 15.81
CA ASP A 63 -20.74 7.37 15.01
C ASP A 63 -21.55 6.71 13.88
N SER A 64 -20.99 5.73 13.17
CA SER A 64 -21.64 5.07 12.03
C SER A 64 -23.04 4.51 12.36
N PRO A 65 -23.20 3.59 13.34
CA PRO A 65 -24.53 3.07 13.68
C PRO A 65 -25.43 4.12 14.37
N ARG A 66 -24.86 5.14 15.03
CA ARG A 66 -25.66 6.20 15.66
C ARG A 66 -26.28 7.14 14.63
N ILE A 67 -25.53 7.54 13.61
CA ILE A 67 -26.02 8.33 12.49
C ILE A 67 -27.08 7.53 11.72
N LEU A 68 -26.83 6.25 11.46
CA LEU A 68 -27.82 5.39 10.81
C LEU A 68 -29.15 5.33 11.59
N ALA A 69 -29.09 5.29 12.93
CA ALA A 69 -30.30 5.28 13.75
C ALA A 69 -31.15 6.56 13.65
N GLU A 70 -30.64 7.63 13.04
CA GLU A 70 -31.40 8.85 12.70
C GLU A 70 -32.30 8.63 11.45
N TYR A 71 -32.04 7.60 10.64
CA TYR A 71 -32.70 7.30 9.36
C TYR A 71 -33.29 5.87 9.37
N PRO A 72 -34.43 5.63 10.03
CA PRO A 72 -34.97 4.28 10.24
C PRO A 72 -35.37 3.54 8.96
N ASP A 73 -35.62 4.24 7.85
CA ASP A 73 -35.97 3.63 6.56
C ASP A 73 -34.73 3.25 5.73
N ILE A 74 -33.52 3.58 6.21
CA ILE A 74 -32.25 3.22 5.57
C ILE A 74 -31.74 1.93 6.17
N HIS A 75 -31.52 0.93 5.31
CA HIS A 75 -31.01 -0.38 5.69
C HIS A 75 -29.63 -0.58 5.07
N VAL A 76 -28.63 -0.89 5.89
CA VAL A 76 -27.26 -1.16 5.45
C VAL A 76 -26.75 -2.46 6.08
N THR A 77 -25.63 -2.95 5.59
CA THR A 77 -24.94 -4.12 6.15
C THR A 77 -23.64 -3.69 6.79
N TYR A 78 -23.36 -4.21 7.99
CA TYR A 78 -22.06 -4.05 8.63
C TYR A 78 -21.37 -5.41 8.72
N ASN A 79 -20.16 -5.50 8.17
CA ASN A 79 -19.23 -6.50 8.61
C ASN A 79 -18.49 -5.99 9.84
N LEU A 80 -18.57 -6.72 10.94
CA LEU A 80 -17.85 -6.42 12.18
C LEU A 80 -16.78 -7.48 12.38
N GLN A 81 -15.52 -7.11 12.09
CA GLN A 81 -14.43 -8.07 12.14
C GLN A 81 -14.26 -8.66 13.55
N PRO A 82 -14.15 -9.99 13.71
CA PRO A 82 -14.08 -10.60 15.04
C PRO A 82 -12.86 -10.19 15.88
N SER A 83 -11.68 -10.04 15.26
CA SER A 83 -10.47 -9.55 15.93
C SER A 83 -10.65 -8.11 16.42
N LEU A 84 -11.29 -7.23 15.66
CA LEU A 84 -11.67 -5.89 16.11
C LEU A 84 -12.61 -5.95 17.33
N LEU A 85 -13.67 -6.74 17.25
CA LEU A 85 -14.62 -6.90 18.35
C LEU A 85 -13.95 -7.44 19.61
N LYS A 86 -13.02 -8.40 19.49
CA LYS A 86 -12.20 -8.89 20.61
C LYS A 86 -11.46 -7.73 21.28
N GLN A 87 -10.74 -6.90 20.50
CA GLN A 87 -9.97 -5.79 21.05
C GLN A 87 -10.85 -4.74 21.74
N LEU A 88 -11.98 -4.37 21.14
CA LEU A 88 -12.94 -3.45 21.75
C LEU A 88 -13.46 -3.98 23.09
N LEU A 89 -13.80 -5.28 23.15
CA LEU A 89 -14.26 -5.92 24.38
C LEU A 89 -13.16 -6.02 25.43
N ASP A 90 -11.90 -6.25 25.03
CA ASP A 90 -10.76 -6.27 25.95
C ASP A 90 -10.55 -4.89 26.61
N TYR A 91 -10.84 -3.77 25.92
CA TYR A 91 -10.86 -2.44 26.56
C TYR A 91 -12.06 -2.24 27.52
N VAL A 92 -13.21 -2.84 27.23
CA VAL A 92 -14.45 -2.67 28.01
C VAL A 92 -14.45 -3.55 29.27
N GLU A 93 -14.04 -4.81 29.15
CA GLU A 93 -14.08 -5.76 30.26
C GLU A 93 -12.92 -5.52 31.23
N ILE A 94 -13.25 -5.12 32.47
CA ILE A 94 -12.27 -4.99 33.55
C ILE A 94 -12.37 -6.20 34.47
N THR A 95 -11.56 -7.22 34.20
CA THR A 95 -11.53 -8.47 34.95
C THR A 95 -11.06 -8.27 36.40
N PRO A 96 -11.40 -9.18 37.34
CA PRO A 96 -10.85 -9.13 38.69
C PRO A 96 -9.32 -9.14 38.74
N ALA A 97 -8.68 -9.85 37.81
CA ALA A 97 -7.23 -9.91 37.69
C ALA A 97 -6.63 -8.57 37.27
N GLU A 98 -7.27 -7.86 36.33
CA GLU A 98 -6.86 -6.50 35.93
C GLU A 98 -7.07 -5.50 37.05
N ARG A 99 -8.23 -5.49 37.72
CA ARG A 99 -8.45 -4.60 38.88
C ARG A 99 -7.40 -4.79 39.96
N ALA A 100 -6.94 -6.03 40.18
CA ALA A 100 -5.88 -6.34 41.13
C ALA A 100 -4.51 -5.73 40.76
N LYS A 101 -4.26 -5.44 39.47
CA LYS A 101 -3.05 -4.70 39.02
C LYS A 101 -3.09 -3.24 39.51
N GLY A 102 -4.27 -2.67 39.74
CA GLY A 102 -4.47 -1.29 40.16
C GLY A 102 -4.05 -0.24 39.11
N GLY A 103 -4.06 1.03 39.49
CA GLY A 103 -3.68 2.13 38.59
C GLY A 103 -4.65 2.28 37.42
N LEU A 104 -4.12 2.32 36.19
CA LEU A 104 -4.91 2.47 34.95
C LEU A 104 -5.99 1.40 34.78
N TYR A 105 -5.71 0.16 35.21
CA TYR A 105 -6.63 -0.98 35.14
C TYR A 105 -7.86 -0.87 36.08
N GLN A 106 -7.99 0.24 36.82
CA GLN A 106 -9.22 0.58 37.53
C GLN A 106 -10.27 1.24 36.62
N TYR A 107 -9.81 1.83 35.51
CA TYR A 107 -10.62 2.69 34.64
C TYR A 107 -10.86 2.09 33.24
N ILE A 108 -10.01 1.15 32.80
CA ILE A 108 -10.10 0.51 31.48
C ILE A 108 -9.52 -0.91 31.53
N GLY A 109 -10.05 -1.84 30.72
CA GLY A 109 -9.69 -3.26 30.75
C GLY A 109 -8.32 -3.54 30.17
N ALA A 110 -8.12 -3.10 28.94
CA ALA A 110 -6.86 -3.18 28.19
C ALA A 110 -6.12 -1.85 28.14
N VAL A 111 -4.82 -1.92 27.86
CA VAL A 111 -3.91 -0.77 27.82
C VAL A 111 -3.06 -0.84 26.56
N ASP A 112 -3.08 0.25 25.80
CA ASP A 112 -2.14 0.52 24.72
C ASP A 112 -0.98 1.43 25.17
N ASN A 113 0.02 1.56 24.29
CA ASN A 113 1.18 2.40 24.50
C ASN A 113 0.82 3.87 24.85
N HIS A 114 -0.20 4.46 24.22
CA HIS A 114 -0.57 5.86 24.52
C HIS A 114 -1.08 5.96 25.95
N LEU A 115 -2.00 5.08 26.35
CA LEU A 115 -2.52 5.07 27.72
C LEU A 115 -1.42 4.77 28.75
N GLU A 116 -0.47 3.89 28.45
CA GLU A 116 0.68 3.64 29.33
C GLU A 116 1.54 4.89 29.51
N TRP A 117 1.90 5.56 28.41
CA TRP A 117 2.71 6.78 28.47
C TRP A 117 2.00 7.92 29.19
N ILE A 118 0.70 8.10 28.93
CA ILE A 118 -0.14 9.08 29.63
C ILE A 118 -0.19 8.75 31.12
N TRP A 119 -0.35 7.48 31.49
CA TRP A 119 -0.35 7.07 32.89
C TRP A 119 1.01 7.35 33.57
N LYS A 120 2.13 7.07 32.90
CA LYS A 120 3.48 7.46 33.38
C LYS A 120 3.59 8.98 33.52
N LEU A 121 3.10 9.76 32.56
CA LEU A 121 3.14 11.22 32.60
C LEU A 121 2.40 11.78 33.82
N ILE A 122 1.22 11.22 34.16
CA ILE A 122 0.39 11.75 35.25
C ILE A 122 0.76 11.22 36.64
N THR A 123 1.56 10.15 36.72
CA THR A 123 1.93 9.51 38.01
C THR A 123 3.41 9.59 38.35
N ALA A 124 4.29 9.48 37.35
CA ALA A 124 5.74 9.44 37.51
C ALA A 124 6.45 9.99 36.24
N PRO A 125 6.28 11.28 35.89
CA PRO A 125 6.77 11.83 34.61
C PRO A 125 8.29 11.73 34.41
N ALA A 126 9.05 11.64 35.50
CA ALA A 126 10.51 11.43 35.46
C ALA A 126 10.92 10.02 35.00
N SER A 127 9.98 9.07 34.94
CA SER A 127 10.22 7.71 34.43
C SER A 127 10.13 7.60 32.91
N LEU A 128 9.60 8.63 32.23
CA LEU A 128 9.51 8.66 30.77
C LEU A 128 10.90 8.79 30.15
N THR A 129 11.23 7.86 29.26
CA THR A 129 12.46 7.89 28.46
C THR A 129 12.41 9.00 27.41
N PRO A 130 13.55 9.47 26.88
CA PRO A 130 13.58 10.45 25.79
C PRO A 130 12.82 9.99 24.54
N THR A 131 12.86 8.70 24.24
CA THR A 131 12.11 8.09 23.12
C THR A 131 10.62 8.16 23.37
N GLU A 132 10.13 7.69 24.53
CA GLU A 132 8.69 7.76 24.86
C GLU A 132 8.18 9.21 24.80
N ARG A 133 8.94 10.20 25.29
CA ARG A 133 8.52 11.62 25.20
C ARG A 133 8.43 12.12 23.76
N LYS A 134 9.38 11.72 22.91
CA LYS A 134 9.36 12.07 21.49
C LYS A 134 8.17 11.43 20.80
N ASP A 135 7.92 10.16 21.08
CA ASP A 135 6.80 9.42 20.51
C ASP A 135 5.47 10.03 20.97
N MET A 136 5.27 10.32 22.26
CA MET A 136 4.09 11.06 22.74
C MET A 136 3.87 12.38 21.99
N GLN A 137 4.93 13.18 21.82
CA GLN A 137 4.87 14.47 21.13
C GLN A 137 4.51 14.36 19.64
N THR A 138 4.84 13.23 19.00
CA THR A 138 4.48 12.96 17.62
C THR A 138 3.09 12.32 17.51
N GLN A 139 2.86 11.25 18.26
CA GLN A 139 1.73 10.34 18.11
C GLN A 139 0.42 10.87 18.70
N PHE A 140 0.45 11.77 19.69
CA PHE A 140 -0.77 12.39 20.19
C PHE A 140 -1.49 13.23 19.14
N PHE A 141 -0.87 13.49 17.99
CA PHE A 141 -1.45 14.21 16.86
C PHE A 141 -1.76 13.29 15.65
N TRP A 142 -1.85 11.97 15.84
CA TRP A 142 -2.16 10.98 14.79
C TRP A 142 -3.66 10.84 14.46
N ILE A 143 -4.51 11.73 14.99
CA ILE A 143 -5.95 11.74 14.72
C ILE A 143 -6.32 12.69 13.57
N ASN A 144 -7.52 12.54 12.99
CA ASN A 144 -7.98 13.39 11.88
C ASN A 144 -7.94 14.87 12.28
N GLY A 145 -7.36 15.72 11.42
CA GLY A 145 -7.03 17.10 11.73
C GLY A 145 -8.15 18.13 11.74
N TYR A 146 -9.44 17.74 11.60
CA TYR A 146 -10.55 18.70 11.49
C TYR A 146 -10.66 19.69 12.67
N MET A 147 -10.18 19.34 13.87
CA MET A 147 -10.13 20.27 15.01
C MET A 147 -9.03 21.33 14.90
N PHE A 148 -8.17 21.26 13.88
CA PHE A 148 -7.10 22.22 13.62
C PHE A 148 -7.49 23.31 12.62
N ASP A 149 -8.65 23.19 11.98
CA ASP A 149 -9.13 24.12 10.96
C ASP A 149 -9.72 25.38 11.62
N ASP A 150 -9.06 26.52 11.43
CA ASP A 150 -9.41 27.85 12.00
C ASP A 150 -10.34 28.63 11.07
N ASP A 151 -11.33 27.94 10.51
CA ASP A 151 -12.36 28.58 9.69
C ASP A 151 -13.45 29.13 10.60
N ASP A 152 -13.92 30.36 10.34
CA ASP A 152 -14.88 31.12 11.19
C ASP A 152 -16.20 30.38 11.51
N ASN A 153 -16.47 29.25 10.86
CA ASN A 153 -17.66 28.42 11.01
C ASN A 153 -17.41 26.99 11.55
N ASP A 154 -16.18 26.62 11.92
CA ASP A 154 -15.91 25.27 12.44
C ASP A 154 -16.27 25.16 13.94
N PRO A 155 -17.31 24.39 14.33
CA PRO A 155 -17.69 24.22 15.73
C PRO A 155 -16.73 23.33 16.53
N TYR A 156 -15.70 22.77 15.89
CA TYR A 156 -14.72 21.85 16.47
C TYR A 156 -13.31 22.41 16.53
N TYR A 157 -13.06 23.62 16.06
CA TYR A 157 -11.74 24.25 16.19
C TYR A 157 -11.27 24.29 17.66
N ASP A 158 -10.08 23.74 17.91
CA ASP A 158 -9.43 23.76 19.21
C ASP A 158 -8.16 24.62 19.16
N PRO A 159 -8.19 25.84 19.76
CA PRO A 159 -7.08 26.78 19.64
C PRO A 159 -5.81 26.30 20.37
N ARG A 160 -5.96 25.58 21.49
CA ARG A 160 -4.81 25.09 22.25
C ARG A 160 -4.16 23.92 21.53
N TYR A 161 -4.98 22.99 21.03
CA TYR A 161 -4.46 21.80 20.39
C TYR A 161 -3.75 22.16 19.08
N THR A 162 -4.34 23.09 18.31
CA THR A 162 -3.71 23.68 17.13
C THR A 162 -2.38 24.37 17.45
N ALA A 163 -2.33 25.15 18.53
CA ALA A 163 -1.10 25.82 18.95
C ALA A 163 0.00 24.81 19.26
N LEU A 164 -0.31 23.72 19.97
CA LEU A 164 0.63 22.64 20.26
C LEU A 164 1.10 21.94 18.97
N ASN A 165 0.19 21.61 18.05
CA ASN A 165 0.53 20.98 16.78
C ASN A 165 1.53 21.83 15.96
N LYS A 166 1.39 23.17 15.99
CA LYS A 166 2.31 24.11 15.33
C LYS A 166 3.72 24.13 15.95
N ILE A 167 3.84 23.93 17.27
CA ILE A 167 5.14 24.01 17.97
C ILE A 167 5.82 22.65 18.18
N LYS A 168 5.15 21.53 17.91
CA LYS A 168 5.65 20.16 18.18
C LYS A 168 6.96 19.80 17.49
N ASN A 169 7.38 20.52 16.46
CA ASN A 169 8.66 20.29 15.78
C ASN A 169 9.72 21.36 16.12
N THR A 170 9.42 22.30 17.01
CA THR A 170 10.30 23.43 17.34
C THR A 170 11.19 23.16 18.54
N HIS A 171 10.72 22.37 19.51
CA HIS A 171 11.45 21.98 20.71
C HIS A 171 10.80 20.75 21.39
N PRO A 172 11.50 20.06 22.30
CA PRO A 172 10.90 19.03 23.15
C PRO A 172 9.92 19.63 24.16
N PHE A 173 8.70 19.10 24.23
CA PHE A 173 7.65 19.58 25.12
C PHE A 173 7.97 19.38 26.60
N THR A 174 7.59 20.39 27.38
CA THR A 174 7.54 20.30 28.84
C THR A 174 6.50 19.27 29.31
N ASN A 175 6.54 18.89 30.59
CA ASN A 175 5.53 17.98 31.15
C ASN A 175 4.11 18.54 31.00
N GLN A 176 3.91 19.85 31.15
CA GLN A 176 2.59 20.45 31.03
C GLN A 176 2.10 20.52 29.59
N GLU A 177 2.98 20.78 28.62
CA GLU A 177 2.61 20.76 27.20
C GLU A 177 2.28 19.33 26.73
N LEU A 178 3.03 18.32 27.19
CA LEU A 178 2.65 16.92 26.96
C LEU A 178 1.33 16.56 27.64
N MET A 179 1.05 17.11 28.83
CA MET A 179 -0.20 16.85 29.55
C MET A 179 -1.40 17.47 28.82
N ASP A 180 -1.24 18.70 28.33
CA ASP A 180 -2.25 19.36 27.52
C ASP A 180 -2.46 18.63 26.20
N ALA A 181 -1.39 18.20 25.52
CA ALA A 181 -1.47 17.41 24.30
C ALA A 181 -2.18 16.06 24.54
N ALA A 182 -1.84 15.34 25.61
CA ALA A 182 -2.48 14.09 25.99
C ALA A 182 -3.98 14.27 26.26
N GLY A 183 -4.35 15.29 27.04
CA GLY A 183 -5.74 15.57 27.38
C GLY A 183 -6.58 15.97 26.16
N LEU A 184 -6.03 16.79 25.27
CA LEU A 184 -6.70 17.20 24.04
C LEU A 184 -6.78 16.06 23.02
N SER A 185 -5.75 15.24 22.92
CA SER A 185 -5.76 14.02 22.11
C SER A 185 -6.87 13.06 22.56
N LEU A 186 -6.88 12.66 23.85
CA LEU A 186 -7.95 11.79 24.40
C LEU A 186 -9.36 12.39 24.27
N LEU A 187 -9.48 13.72 24.38
CA LEU A 187 -10.75 14.42 24.19
C LEU A 187 -11.21 14.33 22.74
N TRP A 188 -10.35 14.67 21.78
CA TRP A 188 -10.74 14.76 20.37
C TRP A 188 -10.73 13.41 19.63
N GLU A 189 -10.16 12.36 20.23
CA GLU A 189 -10.45 10.97 19.86
C GLU A 189 -11.94 10.65 20.09
N ILE A 190 -12.57 11.16 21.14
CA ILE A 190 -14.00 10.93 21.38
C ILE A 190 -14.81 11.70 20.34
N SER A 191 -15.83 11.05 19.77
CA SER A 191 -16.80 11.71 18.88
C SER A 191 -17.29 13.04 19.49
N PRO A 192 -17.10 14.18 18.81
CA PRO A 192 -17.31 15.48 19.41
C PRO A 192 -18.78 15.77 19.73
N GLU A 193 -19.72 15.06 19.11
CA GLU A 193 -21.16 15.11 19.41
C GLU A 193 -21.49 14.49 20.78
N LEU A 194 -20.62 13.62 21.31
CA LEU A 194 -20.75 13.01 22.64
C LEU A 194 -20.23 13.89 23.77
N HIS A 195 -19.42 14.92 23.49
CA HIS A 195 -18.80 15.75 24.54
C HIS A 195 -19.82 16.37 25.48
N LYS A 196 -20.99 16.77 24.99
CA LYS A 196 -22.06 17.31 25.83
C LYS A 196 -22.66 16.25 26.75
N GLN A 197 -22.98 15.08 26.19
CA GLN A 197 -23.56 13.95 26.94
C GLN A 197 -22.60 13.43 28.02
N LEU A 198 -21.30 13.43 27.73
CA LEU A 198 -20.24 13.01 28.65
C LEU A 198 -19.75 14.14 29.59
N GLY A 199 -20.28 15.36 29.43
CA GLY A 199 -19.91 16.53 30.22
C GLY A 199 -18.51 17.10 29.94
N LEU A 200 -17.88 16.74 28.82
CA LEU A 200 -16.50 17.07 28.46
C LEU A 200 -16.34 18.43 27.75
N VAL A 201 -17.43 19.13 27.44
CA VAL A 201 -17.38 20.41 26.68
C VAL A 201 -16.40 21.43 27.29
N GLY A 202 -16.33 21.50 28.62
CA GLY A 202 -15.41 22.41 29.31
C GLY A 202 -13.92 22.06 29.22
N LEU A 203 -13.56 20.94 28.57
CA LEU A 203 -12.18 20.53 28.32
C LEU A 203 -11.68 20.96 26.94
N ARG A 204 -12.57 21.42 26.04
CA ARG A 204 -12.17 21.96 24.72
C ARG A 204 -11.33 23.22 24.90
N GLY A 205 -10.21 23.33 24.18
CA GLY A 205 -9.28 24.46 24.26
C GLY A 205 -8.57 24.61 25.60
N LYS A 206 -8.70 23.64 26.51
CA LYS A 206 -8.19 23.75 27.88
C LYS A 206 -6.65 23.75 27.90
N THR A 207 -6.11 24.60 28.75
CA THR A 207 -4.70 24.58 29.16
C THR A 207 -4.60 24.13 30.61
N GLY A 208 -3.47 23.56 31.01
CA GLY A 208 -3.26 23.14 32.39
C GLY A 208 -4.07 21.89 32.74
N PHE A 209 -4.10 20.89 31.85
CA PHE A 209 -4.73 19.60 32.14
C PHE A 209 -4.18 19.00 33.44
N THR A 210 -5.07 18.50 34.28
CA THR A 210 -4.74 17.85 35.55
C THR A 210 -4.85 16.33 35.42
N LYS A 211 -4.29 15.60 36.40
CA LYS A 211 -4.45 14.15 36.51
C LYS A 211 -5.93 13.74 36.49
N ASP A 212 -6.79 14.48 37.19
CA ASP A 212 -8.21 14.17 37.28
C ASP A 212 -8.95 14.40 35.95
N ASP A 213 -8.53 15.42 35.17
CA ASP A 213 -9.06 15.61 33.81
C ASP A 213 -8.72 14.43 32.90
N ILE A 214 -7.48 13.91 32.98
CA ILE A 214 -7.04 12.75 32.20
C ILE A 214 -7.81 11.49 32.59
N ILE A 215 -7.96 11.21 33.89
CA ILE A 215 -8.73 10.06 34.36
C ILE A 215 -10.18 10.14 33.87
N ARG A 216 -10.78 11.33 33.96
CA ARG A 216 -12.13 11.58 33.47
C ARG A 216 -12.29 11.30 31.96
N LEU A 217 -11.28 11.62 31.16
CA LEU A 217 -11.28 11.32 29.72
C LEU A 217 -11.15 9.82 29.45
N ILE A 218 -10.29 9.12 30.19
CA ILE A 218 -10.15 7.66 30.08
C ILE A 218 -11.47 6.95 30.43
N GLU A 219 -12.12 7.35 31.53
CA GLU A 219 -13.44 6.82 31.92
C GLU A 219 -14.52 7.12 30.86
N ALA A 220 -14.47 8.30 30.24
CA ALA A 220 -15.38 8.65 29.16
C ALA A 220 -15.13 7.79 27.91
N GLN A 221 -13.88 7.52 27.53
CA GLN A 221 -13.57 6.60 26.44
C GLN A 221 -14.06 5.18 26.73
N HIS A 222 -13.78 4.65 27.93
CA HIS A 222 -14.31 3.35 28.38
C HIS A 222 -15.83 3.29 28.27
N THR A 223 -16.52 4.35 28.70
CA THR A 223 -17.98 4.47 28.59
C THR A 223 -18.44 4.40 27.13
N VAL A 224 -17.80 5.13 26.21
CA VAL A 224 -18.17 5.13 24.79
C VAL A 224 -17.92 3.76 24.15
N LEU A 225 -16.78 3.13 24.43
CA LEU A 225 -16.47 1.78 23.94
C LEU A 225 -17.54 0.77 24.37
N SER A 226 -18.06 0.88 25.60
CA SER A 226 -19.13 0.01 26.09
C SER A 226 -20.44 0.16 25.32
N TRP A 227 -20.64 1.25 24.59
CA TRP A 227 -21.84 1.49 23.77
C TRP A 227 -21.75 0.95 22.35
N VAL A 228 -20.56 0.59 21.85
CA VAL A 228 -20.34 0.25 20.44
C VAL A 228 -21.18 -0.97 20.02
N VAL A 229 -21.05 -2.08 20.74
CA VAL A 229 -21.81 -3.31 20.42
C VAL A 229 -23.32 -3.08 20.53
N ASP A 230 -23.76 -2.33 21.54
CA ASP A 230 -25.17 -1.99 21.74
C ASP A 230 -25.73 -1.11 20.61
N ALA A 231 -24.93 -0.19 20.06
CA ALA A 231 -25.31 0.64 18.92
C ALA A 231 -25.55 -0.21 17.66
N TYR A 232 -24.71 -1.21 17.40
CA TYR A 232 -24.91 -2.16 16.30
C TYR A 232 -26.12 -3.07 16.52
N ASN A 233 -26.33 -3.57 17.74
CA ASN A 233 -27.56 -4.32 18.11
C ASN A 233 -28.82 -3.47 17.85
N LYS A 234 -28.78 -2.17 18.17
CA LYS A 234 -29.90 -1.26 17.93
C LYS A 234 -30.25 -1.16 16.44
N VAL A 235 -29.27 -0.92 15.56
CA VAL A 235 -29.55 -0.78 14.12
C VAL A 235 -29.89 -2.12 13.47
N GLN A 236 -29.39 -3.25 14.00
CA GLN A 236 -29.87 -4.57 13.61
C GLN A 236 -31.38 -4.72 13.90
N GLY A 237 -31.84 -4.25 15.05
CA GLY A 237 -33.26 -4.20 15.40
C GLY A 237 -34.10 -3.25 14.52
N MET A 238 -33.45 -2.36 13.76
CA MET A 238 -34.08 -1.44 12.82
C MET A 238 -34.09 -1.95 11.37
N GLY A 239 -33.48 -3.10 11.08
CA GLY A 239 -33.45 -3.69 9.73
C GLY A 239 -32.05 -3.89 9.13
N SER A 240 -31.00 -3.39 9.79
CA SER A 240 -29.63 -3.61 9.30
C SER A 240 -29.18 -5.07 9.46
N GLU A 241 -28.33 -5.52 8.55
CA GLU A 241 -27.72 -6.85 8.60
C GLU A 241 -26.33 -6.74 9.23
N LEU A 242 -26.01 -7.65 10.15
CA LEU A 242 -24.66 -7.78 10.71
C LEU A 242 -24.07 -9.10 10.20
N ILE A 243 -22.89 -9.02 9.60
CA ILE A 243 -22.15 -10.16 9.06
C ILE A 243 -20.78 -10.29 9.74
N THR A 244 -20.01 -11.31 9.33
CA THR A 244 -18.70 -11.63 9.91
C THR A 244 -17.68 -11.99 8.83
N SER A 245 -16.44 -12.26 9.24
CA SER A 245 -15.35 -12.82 8.44
C SER A 245 -14.62 -13.90 9.26
N PRO A 246 -13.66 -14.66 8.69
CA PRO A 246 -12.77 -15.47 9.51
C PRO A 246 -12.02 -14.61 10.53
N PHE A 247 -11.81 -15.14 11.73
CA PHE A 247 -11.56 -14.39 12.96
C PHE A 247 -10.43 -13.35 12.89
N TYR A 248 -9.27 -13.71 12.33
CA TYR A 248 -8.08 -12.87 12.28
C TYR A 248 -7.79 -12.31 10.87
N HIS A 249 -8.81 -12.28 10.00
CA HIS A 249 -8.73 -11.65 8.68
C HIS A 249 -7.69 -12.26 7.70
N PRO A 250 -7.60 -13.60 7.52
CA PRO A 250 -6.61 -14.21 6.61
C PRO A 250 -7.01 -14.12 5.13
N ILE A 251 -6.03 -14.10 4.22
CA ILE A 251 -6.28 -14.27 2.79
C ILE A 251 -6.64 -15.73 2.49
N ILE A 252 -7.95 -16.02 2.46
CA ILE A 252 -8.50 -17.38 2.32
C ILE A 252 -7.90 -18.15 1.12
N PRO A 253 -7.80 -17.57 -0.09
CA PRO A 253 -7.20 -18.28 -1.23
C PRO A 253 -5.77 -18.76 -0.98
N LEU A 254 -4.93 -17.95 -0.31
CA LEU A 254 -3.53 -18.30 -0.04
C LEU A 254 -3.42 -19.42 1.00
N LEU A 255 -4.25 -19.39 2.06
CA LEU A 255 -4.32 -20.50 3.02
C LEU A 255 -4.79 -21.79 2.35
N CYS A 256 -5.81 -21.72 1.49
CA CYS A 256 -6.30 -22.90 0.76
C CYS A 256 -5.22 -23.48 -0.17
N GLN A 257 -4.51 -22.63 -0.90
CA GLN A 257 -3.39 -23.03 -1.77
C GLN A 257 -2.27 -23.74 -1.00
N GLN A 258 -2.04 -23.35 0.25
CA GLN A 258 -1.06 -23.98 1.15
C GLN A 258 -1.60 -25.24 1.86
N GLY A 259 -2.85 -25.64 1.62
CA GLY A 259 -3.48 -26.80 2.24
C GLY A 259 -4.00 -26.55 3.65
N LEU A 260 -4.18 -25.28 4.05
CA LEU A 260 -4.59 -24.84 5.38
C LEU A 260 -6.09 -24.50 5.48
N ALA A 261 -6.94 -25.12 4.66
CA ALA A 261 -8.40 -24.90 4.72
C ALA A 261 -9.02 -25.20 6.10
N GLN A 262 -8.45 -26.14 6.87
CA GLN A 262 -8.89 -26.43 8.24
C GLN A 262 -8.67 -25.25 9.19
N ASP A 263 -7.63 -24.46 8.96
CA ASP A 263 -7.36 -23.27 9.76
C ASP A 263 -8.43 -22.20 9.46
N VAL A 264 -8.84 -22.05 8.19
CA VAL A 264 -9.98 -21.20 7.80
C VAL A 264 -11.29 -21.63 8.49
N TYR A 265 -11.61 -22.93 8.51
CA TYR A 265 -12.80 -23.42 9.22
C TYR A 265 -12.75 -23.12 10.72
N GLY A 266 -11.60 -23.34 11.37
CA GLY A 266 -11.42 -23.03 12.79
C GLY A 266 -11.65 -21.55 13.09
N GLN A 267 -11.12 -20.66 12.25
CA GLN A 267 -11.35 -19.22 12.35
C GLN A 267 -12.82 -18.83 12.12
N ILE A 268 -13.51 -19.44 11.15
CA ILE A 268 -14.93 -19.20 10.90
C ILE A 268 -15.79 -19.67 12.09
N ASP A 269 -15.47 -20.82 12.68
CA ASP A 269 -16.20 -21.35 13.83
C ASP A 269 -16.09 -20.42 15.05
N GLN A 270 -14.89 -19.89 15.32
CA GLN A 270 -14.68 -18.88 16.36
C GLN A 270 -15.49 -17.60 16.07
N ALA A 271 -15.46 -17.12 14.81
CA ALA A 271 -16.19 -15.94 14.39
C ALA A 271 -17.71 -16.10 14.56
N GLN A 272 -18.27 -17.23 14.12
CA GLN A 272 -19.69 -17.55 14.25
C GLN A 272 -20.12 -17.68 15.73
N ALA A 273 -19.27 -18.25 16.58
CA ALA A 273 -19.53 -18.33 18.01
C ALA A 273 -19.56 -16.94 18.67
N GLN A 274 -18.61 -16.06 18.33
CA GLN A 274 -18.57 -14.68 18.82
C GLN A 274 -19.78 -13.89 18.31
N HIS A 275 -20.11 -13.98 17.02
CA HIS A 275 -21.26 -13.29 16.42
C HIS A 275 -22.58 -13.73 17.08
N ALA A 276 -22.78 -15.03 17.29
CA ALA A 276 -23.96 -15.54 17.99
C ALA A 276 -24.05 -15.06 19.45
N LYS A 277 -22.91 -14.95 20.14
CA LYS A 277 -22.85 -14.45 21.52
C LYS A 277 -23.20 -12.96 21.61
N LEU A 278 -22.74 -12.14 20.68
CA LEU A 278 -22.90 -10.67 20.73
C LEU A 278 -24.22 -10.19 20.12
N PHE A 279 -24.71 -10.86 19.07
CA PHE A 279 -25.85 -10.42 18.27
C PHE A 279 -27.01 -11.44 18.23
N GLY A 280 -26.93 -12.49 19.06
CA GLY A 280 -28.02 -13.45 19.29
C GLY A 280 -28.26 -14.48 18.17
N ARG A 281 -27.53 -14.42 17.05
CA ARG A 281 -27.63 -15.37 15.93
C ARG A 281 -26.31 -15.50 15.18
N LYS A 282 -26.13 -16.61 14.47
CA LYS A 282 -25.04 -16.78 13.51
C LYS A 282 -25.20 -15.80 12.33
N ALA A 283 -24.09 -15.34 11.79
CA ALA A 283 -24.07 -14.52 10.57
C ALA A 283 -24.48 -15.38 9.36
N VAL A 284 -25.34 -14.84 8.48
CA VAL A 284 -25.77 -15.52 7.26
C VAL A 284 -24.92 -15.13 6.04
N GLY A 285 -24.42 -13.89 6.02
CA GLY A 285 -23.42 -13.42 5.07
C GLY A 285 -21.99 -13.49 5.63
N VAL A 286 -21.02 -13.46 4.73
CA VAL A 286 -19.60 -13.40 5.06
C VAL A 286 -18.88 -12.38 4.19
N TRP A 287 -17.96 -11.64 4.80
CA TRP A 287 -16.96 -10.87 4.08
C TRP A 287 -15.69 -11.72 3.95
N PRO A 288 -15.26 -12.10 2.74
CA PRO A 288 -13.93 -12.66 2.57
C PRO A 288 -12.93 -11.53 2.81
N PRO A 289 -11.91 -11.70 3.68
CA PRO A 289 -10.87 -10.70 3.88
C PRO A 289 -10.33 -10.19 2.55
N GLU A 290 -10.29 -8.85 2.38
CA GLU A 290 -9.86 -8.17 1.14
C GLU A 290 -10.73 -8.49 -0.08
N GLU A 291 -11.96 -8.96 0.15
CA GLU A 291 -12.84 -9.53 -0.86
C GLU A 291 -12.13 -10.64 -1.68
N ALA A 292 -11.12 -11.29 -1.09
CA ALA A 292 -10.25 -12.24 -1.76
C ALA A 292 -10.92 -13.61 -1.92
N VAL A 293 -11.03 -14.06 -3.17
CA VAL A 293 -11.76 -15.28 -3.54
C VAL A 293 -10.96 -16.14 -4.52
N SER A 294 -11.34 -17.41 -4.59
CA SER A 294 -10.94 -18.45 -5.54
C SER A 294 -11.98 -19.56 -5.46
N ASP A 295 -12.00 -20.50 -6.39
CA ASP A 295 -12.90 -21.66 -6.31
C ASP A 295 -12.82 -22.37 -4.95
N GLN A 296 -11.61 -22.64 -4.45
CA GLN A 296 -11.43 -23.30 -3.15
C GLN A 296 -11.92 -22.44 -1.98
N ALA A 297 -11.69 -21.13 -2.02
CA ALA A 297 -12.21 -20.22 -1.00
C ALA A 297 -13.75 -20.24 -0.99
N MET A 298 -14.37 -20.24 -2.17
CA MET A 298 -15.83 -20.31 -2.31
C MET A 298 -16.40 -21.63 -1.79
N GLU A 299 -15.75 -22.76 -2.07
CA GLU A 299 -16.11 -24.07 -1.52
C GLU A 299 -16.03 -24.08 0.01
N VAL A 300 -14.99 -23.47 0.60
CA VAL A 300 -14.84 -23.38 2.06
C VAL A 300 -15.98 -22.56 2.68
N LEU A 301 -16.29 -21.40 2.09
CA LEU A 301 -17.37 -20.53 2.57
C LEU A 301 -18.76 -21.19 2.42
N GLU A 302 -19.03 -21.90 1.32
CA GLU A 302 -20.26 -22.67 1.14
C GLU A 302 -20.39 -23.77 2.21
N GLN A 303 -19.32 -24.55 2.43
CA GLN A 303 -19.32 -25.65 3.40
C GLN A 303 -19.44 -25.17 4.84
N ALA A 304 -18.93 -23.97 5.15
CA ALA A 304 -19.15 -23.30 6.42
C ALA A 304 -20.63 -22.88 6.64
N GLY A 305 -21.46 -22.93 5.61
CA GLY A 305 -22.90 -22.70 5.69
C GLY A 305 -23.33 -21.25 5.51
N PHE A 306 -22.46 -20.40 4.94
CA PHE A 306 -22.84 -19.04 4.55
C PHE A 306 -23.79 -19.07 3.35
N GLN A 307 -24.75 -18.14 3.34
CA GLN A 307 -25.75 -18.04 2.27
C GLN A 307 -25.31 -17.08 1.17
N TRP A 308 -24.54 -16.05 1.52
CA TRP A 308 -24.04 -15.08 0.56
C TRP A 308 -22.67 -14.52 0.95
N THR A 309 -21.92 -14.07 -0.05
CA THR A 309 -20.63 -13.35 0.08
C THR A 309 -20.55 -12.21 -0.93
N VAL A 310 -19.57 -11.32 -0.78
CA VAL A 310 -19.29 -10.21 -1.70
C VAL A 310 -17.85 -10.25 -2.21
N THR A 311 -17.63 -9.84 -3.46
CA THR A 311 -16.30 -9.61 -4.07
C THR A 311 -16.36 -8.53 -5.17
N ASP A 312 -15.28 -8.33 -5.95
CA ASP A 312 -15.11 -7.18 -6.85
C ASP A 312 -15.57 -7.43 -8.30
N LYS A 313 -16.06 -6.37 -8.97
CA LYS A 313 -16.38 -6.35 -10.42
C LYS A 313 -15.26 -6.90 -11.31
N GLY A 314 -14.00 -6.67 -10.94
CA GLY A 314 -12.83 -7.21 -11.63
C GLY A 314 -12.80 -8.74 -11.63
N ILE A 315 -13.19 -9.37 -10.53
CA ILE A 315 -13.31 -10.84 -10.41
C ILE A 315 -14.44 -11.37 -11.27
N LEU A 316 -15.60 -10.69 -11.29
CA LEU A 316 -16.69 -11.05 -12.21
C LEU A 316 -16.22 -10.99 -13.66
N ALA A 317 -15.51 -9.92 -14.04
CA ALA A 317 -15.02 -9.76 -15.40
C ALA A 317 -14.08 -10.88 -15.84
N GLN A 318 -13.15 -11.27 -14.95
CA GLN A 318 -12.24 -12.38 -15.22
C GLN A 318 -12.97 -13.73 -15.28
N SER A 319 -13.94 -13.94 -14.39
CA SER A 319 -14.73 -15.18 -14.33
C SER A 319 -15.63 -15.37 -15.56
N LEU A 320 -16.15 -14.26 -16.13
CA LEU A 320 -16.95 -14.27 -17.35
C LEU A 320 -16.10 -14.26 -18.65
N GLY A 321 -14.86 -13.78 -18.58
CA GLY A 321 -14.01 -13.56 -19.75
C GLY A 321 -14.34 -12.28 -20.54
N HIS A 322 -15.16 -11.39 -19.99
CA HIS A 322 -15.52 -10.09 -20.58
C HIS A 322 -15.86 -9.05 -19.51
N THR A 323 -15.82 -7.76 -19.87
CA THR A 323 -16.26 -6.68 -18.96
C THR A 323 -17.76 -6.80 -18.70
N PRO A 324 -18.22 -6.99 -17.45
CA PRO A 324 -19.64 -7.16 -17.15
C PRO A 324 -20.39 -5.87 -17.44
N ASN A 325 -21.59 -6.01 -18.01
CA ASN A 325 -22.51 -4.90 -18.16
C ASN A 325 -23.28 -4.62 -16.85
N VAL A 326 -24.06 -3.54 -16.80
CA VAL A 326 -24.79 -3.13 -15.58
C VAL A 326 -25.77 -4.21 -15.10
N ASP A 327 -26.46 -4.90 -16.00
CA ASP A 327 -27.38 -5.99 -15.64
C ASP A 327 -26.62 -7.18 -15.03
N GLU A 328 -25.45 -7.56 -15.58
CA GLU A 328 -24.61 -8.62 -15.02
C GLU A 328 -24.04 -8.27 -13.64
N LEU A 329 -23.54 -7.04 -13.48
CA LEU A 329 -22.98 -6.55 -12.22
C LEU A 329 -24.03 -6.47 -11.10
N THR A 330 -25.26 -6.10 -11.45
CA THR A 330 -26.36 -5.88 -10.49
C THR A 330 -27.28 -7.11 -10.34
N THR A 331 -26.86 -8.27 -10.84
CA THR A 331 -27.57 -9.54 -10.67
C THR A 331 -26.81 -10.41 -9.66
N PRO A 332 -27.47 -11.01 -8.65
CA PRO A 332 -26.83 -12.02 -7.80
C PRO A 332 -26.53 -13.32 -8.56
N TRP A 333 -25.36 -13.91 -8.29
CA TRP A 333 -24.89 -15.14 -8.94
C TRP A 333 -24.79 -16.28 -7.93
N ASN A 334 -25.19 -17.50 -8.29
CA ASN A 334 -24.93 -18.69 -7.47
C ASN A 334 -23.60 -19.32 -7.88
N TYR A 335 -22.73 -19.53 -6.90
CA TYR A 335 -21.61 -20.47 -7.00
C TYR A 335 -21.94 -21.65 -6.08
N GLY A 336 -22.18 -22.84 -6.64
CA GLY A 336 -22.70 -23.95 -5.85
C GLY A 336 -24.01 -23.58 -5.15
N LYS A 337 -24.01 -23.52 -3.80
CA LYS A 337 -25.16 -23.09 -2.98
C LYS A 337 -25.04 -21.70 -2.36
N ILE A 338 -23.88 -21.05 -2.49
CA ILE A 338 -23.65 -19.71 -1.95
C ILE A 338 -23.90 -18.66 -3.02
N THR A 339 -24.59 -17.58 -2.67
CA THR A 339 -24.76 -16.43 -3.56
C THR A 339 -23.54 -15.52 -3.50
N VAL A 340 -23.00 -15.15 -4.65
CA VAL A 340 -21.91 -14.18 -4.81
C VAL A 340 -22.49 -12.88 -5.34
N LEU A 341 -22.18 -11.81 -4.62
CA LEU A 341 -22.48 -10.44 -5.00
C LEU A 341 -21.19 -9.75 -5.45
N PHE A 342 -21.31 -8.83 -6.42
CA PHE A 342 -20.15 -8.11 -6.95
C PHE A 342 -20.32 -6.61 -6.72
N ARG A 343 -19.37 -5.99 -6.01
CA ARG A 343 -19.41 -4.55 -5.74
C ARG A 343 -19.14 -3.74 -6.98
N ASP A 344 -19.69 -2.53 -7.03
CA ASP A 344 -19.25 -1.50 -7.97
C ASP A 344 -18.04 -0.75 -7.37
N PRO A 345 -16.81 -0.96 -7.89
CA PRO A 345 -15.61 -0.34 -7.32
C PRO A 345 -15.59 1.17 -7.52
N ASP A 346 -16.16 1.69 -8.61
CA ASP A 346 -16.09 3.11 -8.95
C ASP A 346 -16.90 3.94 -7.93
N LEU A 347 -18.12 3.51 -7.63
CA LEU A 347 -18.97 4.14 -6.62
C LEU A 347 -18.47 3.90 -5.19
N SER A 348 -17.96 2.71 -4.89
CA SER A 348 -17.41 2.38 -3.58
C SER A 348 -16.19 3.24 -3.25
N ASN A 349 -15.21 3.30 -4.17
CA ASN A 349 -13.98 4.08 -4.00
C ASN A 349 -14.23 5.59 -4.00
N LYS A 350 -15.31 6.07 -4.65
CA LYS A 350 -15.69 7.48 -4.56
C LYS A 350 -16.04 7.89 -3.13
N ILE A 351 -16.81 7.08 -2.42
CA ILE A 351 -17.15 7.33 -1.00
C ILE A 351 -15.89 7.24 -0.13
N GLY A 352 -15.10 6.18 -0.31
CA GLY A 352 -13.93 5.89 0.51
C GLY A 352 -12.74 6.84 0.34
N PHE A 353 -12.53 7.37 -0.87
CA PHE A 353 -11.27 8.07 -1.19
C PHE A 353 -11.44 9.38 -1.98
N SER A 354 -12.48 9.52 -2.81
CA SER A 354 -12.55 10.64 -3.76
C SER A 354 -13.39 11.83 -3.29
N TYR A 355 -14.45 11.58 -2.52
CA TYR A 355 -15.45 12.59 -2.22
C TYR A 355 -15.10 13.49 -1.04
N GLY A 356 -14.23 13.08 -0.12
CA GLY A 356 -13.98 13.89 1.07
C GLY A 356 -13.22 15.19 0.81
N ASN A 357 -12.50 15.29 -0.31
CA ASN A 357 -11.92 16.55 -0.78
C ASN A 357 -12.91 17.46 -1.55
N LYS A 358 -14.21 17.15 -1.53
CA LYS A 358 -15.25 17.89 -2.27
C LYS A 358 -16.33 18.42 -1.31
N PRO A 359 -17.03 19.50 -1.68
CA PRO A 359 -18.21 19.93 -0.93
C PRO A 359 -19.24 18.80 -0.83
N THR A 360 -19.80 18.59 0.37
CA THR A 360 -20.75 17.51 0.65
C THR A 360 -21.93 17.46 -0.34
N GLU A 361 -22.51 18.61 -0.68
CA GLU A 361 -23.61 18.71 -1.64
C GLU A 361 -23.22 18.17 -3.02
N PHE A 362 -22.02 18.49 -3.49
CA PHE A 362 -21.51 18.00 -4.77
C PHE A 362 -21.31 16.48 -4.73
N ALA A 363 -20.68 15.96 -3.68
CA ALA A 363 -20.44 14.53 -3.52
C ALA A 363 -21.75 13.72 -3.55
N VAL A 364 -22.74 14.14 -2.76
CA VAL A 364 -24.07 13.47 -2.72
C VAL A 364 -24.79 13.60 -4.06
N THR A 365 -24.76 14.78 -4.70
CA THR A 365 -25.41 14.99 -6.00
C THR A 365 -24.79 14.11 -7.10
N ASP A 366 -23.47 13.99 -7.14
CA ASP A 366 -22.75 13.12 -8.10
C ASP A 366 -23.07 11.64 -7.85
N PHE A 367 -23.11 11.23 -6.60
CA PHE A 367 -23.46 9.85 -6.22
C PHE A 367 -24.88 9.50 -6.66
N MET A 368 -25.87 10.30 -6.25
CA MET A 368 -27.28 10.09 -6.61
C MET A 368 -27.50 10.13 -8.12
N SER A 369 -26.81 11.03 -8.84
CA SER A 369 -26.91 11.11 -10.31
C SER A 369 -26.47 9.82 -11.00
N GLN A 370 -25.41 9.17 -10.51
CA GLN A 370 -24.93 7.89 -11.02
C GLN A 370 -25.92 6.75 -10.72
N LEU A 371 -26.49 6.71 -9.51
CA LEU A 371 -27.55 5.74 -9.17
C LEU A 371 -28.75 5.88 -10.11
N HIS A 372 -29.19 7.12 -10.38
CA HIS A 372 -30.27 7.37 -11.32
C HIS A 372 -29.90 6.96 -12.75
N GLN A 373 -28.64 7.12 -13.16
CA GLN A 373 -28.18 6.67 -14.48
C GLN A 373 -28.25 5.14 -14.60
N ILE A 374 -27.85 4.41 -13.56
CA ILE A 374 -27.97 2.96 -13.48
C ILE A 374 -29.45 2.55 -13.56
N TRP A 375 -30.31 3.15 -12.74
CA TRP A 375 -31.76 2.91 -12.76
C TRP A 375 -32.39 3.16 -14.14
N ARG A 376 -31.97 4.22 -14.85
CA ARG A 376 -32.42 4.51 -16.21
C ARG A 376 -32.04 3.41 -17.20
N SER A 377 -30.83 2.86 -17.06
CA SER A 377 -30.27 1.86 -17.96
C SER A 377 -30.94 0.48 -17.83
N LEU A 378 -31.47 0.16 -16.65
CA LEU A 378 -32.07 -1.14 -16.35
C LEU A 378 -33.57 -1.18 -16.72
N PRO A 379 -34.05 -2.18 -17.48
CA PRO A 379 -35.47 -2.31 -17.82
C PRO A 379 -36.38 -2.53 -16.61
N ALA A 380 -35.93 -3.34 -15.64
CA ALA A 380 -36.66 -3.71 -14.43
C ALA A 380 -35.77 -3.51 -13.18
N PRO A 381 -35.47 -2.26 -12.78
CA PRO A 381 -34.49 -1.97 -11.72
C PRO A 381 -34.79 -2.65 -10.37
N GLN A 382 -36.07 -2.91 -10.08
CA GLN A 382 -36.51 -3.58 -8.87
C GLN A 382 -36.06 -5.04 -8.73
N ASP A 383 -35.67 -5.68 -9.84
CA ASP A 383 -35.17 -7.06 -9.85
C ASP A 383 -33.63 -7.11 -9.70
N HIS A 384 -32.99 -5.95 -9.57
CA HIS A 384 -31.53 -5.79 -9.48
C HIS A 384 -31.09 -5.28 -8.10
N LEU A 385 -29.86 -5.64 -7.73
CA LEU A 385 -29.16 -5.18 -6.54
C LEU A 385 -27.82 -4.57 -6.93
N LEU A 386 -27.68 -3.26 -6.77
CA LEU A 386 -26.38 -2.58 -6.85
C LEU A 386 -25.68 -2.68 -5.49
N VAL A 387 -24.43 -3.13 -5.49
CA VAL A 387 -23.65 -3.35 -4.27
C VAL A 387 -22.53 -2.34 -4.17
N ILE A 388 -22.46 -1.67 -3.03
CA ILE A 388 -21.40 -0.74 -2.63
C ILE A 388 -20.75 -1.34 -1.39
N ALA A 389 -19.45 -1.65 -1.47
CA ALA A 389 -18.73 -2.35 -0.42
C ALA A 389 -17.34 -1.73 -0.24
N LEU A 390 -17.01 -1.32 0.98
CA LEU A 390 -15.82 -0.54 1.31
C LEU A 390 -15.50 -0.62 2.81
N ASP A 391 -14.28 -0.24 3.18
CA ASP A 391 -13.90 -0.07 4.59
C ASP A 391 -14.77 0.98 5.28
N GLY A 392 -15.17 0.67 6.50
CA GLY A 392 -16.12 1.41 7.30
C GLY A 392 -15.54 2.64 7.97
N GLU A 393 -14.22 2.78 8.04
CA GLU A 393 -13.51 3.95 8.55
C GLU A 393 -13.13 4.97 7.46
N ASN A 394 -12.97 4.53 6.20
CA ASN A 394 -12.37 5.36 5.14
C ASN A 394 -13.14 6.68 4.88
N TRP A 395 -14.47 6.64 4.92
CA TRP A 395 -15.31 7.82 4.70
C TRP A 395 -15.27 8.87 5.83
N MET A 396 -14.69 8.56 7.00
CA MET A 396 -14.46 9.53 8.08
C MET A 396 -12.99 9.90 8.20
N PHE A 397 -12.10 8.90 8.12
CA PHE A 397 -10.70 9.03 8.47
C PHE A 397 -9.80 9.34 7.26
N MET A 398 -9.99 8.63 6.14
CA MET A 398 -9.06 8.68 4.99
C MET A 398 -9.46 9.71 3.93
N ALA A 399 -10.76 9.96 3.76
CA ALA A 399 -11.26 10.77 2.66
C ALA A 399 -11.12 12.29 2.87
N GLY A 400 -10.86 12.76 4.09
CA GLY A 400 -10.68 14.20 4.38
C GLY A 400 -11.96 15.04 4.41
N TYR A 401 -13.13 14.42 4.64
CA TYR A 401 -14.40 15.15 4.67
C TYR A 401 -14.45 16.24 5.76
N PRO A 402 -15.09 17.38 5.49
CA PRO A 402 -15.44 18.36 6.52
C PRO A 402 -16.25 17.72 7.65
N ASN A 403 -15.99 18.14 8.89
CA ASN A 403 -16.61 17.53 10.08
C ASN A 403 -16.43 16.00 10.11
N ASN A 404 -15.26 15.52 9.67
CA ASN A 404 -14.81 14.12 9.71
C ASN A 404 -15.93 13.14 9.27
N GLY A 405 -16.54 13.43 8.11
CA GLY A 405 -17.51 12.59 7.40
C GLY A 405 -18.97 12.70 7.85
N ARG A 406 -19.26 13.16 9.07
CA ARG A 406 -20.64 13.11 9.65
C ARG A 406 -21.67 13.86 8.82
N SER A 407 -21.31 15.06 8.35
CA SER A 407 -22.18 15.88 7.51
C SER A 407 -22.47 15.19 6.17
N PHE A 408 -21.47 14.50 5.61
CA PHE A 408 -21.63 13.74 4.38
C PHE A 408 -22.55 12.54 4.56
N LEU A 409 -22.33 11.70 5.58
CA LEU A 409 -23.15 10.50 5.77
C LEU A 409 -24.62 10.85 6.03
N ARG A 410 -24.90 11.87 6.85
CA ARG A 410 -26.26 12.39 7.05
C ARG A 410 -26.89 12.91 5.75
N ALA A 411 -26.14 13.65 4.95
CA ALA A 411 -26.63 14.16 3.67
C ALA A 411 -26.92 13.03 2.68
N LEU A 412 -26.05 12.01 2.62
CA LEU A 412 -26.23 10.82 1.80
C LEU A 412 -27.48 10.03 2.22
N TYR A 413 -27.62 9.69 3.51
CA TYR A 413 -28.78 8.97 4.03
C TYR A 413 -30.06 9.78 3.89
N SER A 414 -30.01 11.09 4.09
CA SER A 414 -31.16 11.97 3.82
C SER A 414 -31.58 11.88 2.35
N ALA A 415 -30.64 12.00 1.41
CA ALA A 415 -30.94 11.94 -0.02
C ALA A 415 -31.55 10.59 -0.39
N LEU A 416 -30.94 9.48 0.05
CA LEU A 416 -31.42 8.12 -0.19
C LEU A 416 -32.82 7.90 0.43
N SER A 417 -33.08 8.39 1.63
CA SER A 417 -34.37 8.19 2.33
C SER A 417 -35.55 8.91 1.66
N THR A 418 -35.26 9.93 0.85
CA THR A 418 -36.27 10.74 0.15
C THR A 418 -36.40 10.40 -1.34
N ASP A 419 -35.62 9.45 -1.84
CA ASP A 419 -35.59 9.09 -3.26
C ASP A 419 -36.55 7.93 -3.56
N ASP A 420 -37.50 8.15 -4.47
CA ASP A 420 -38.48 7.11 -4.86
C ASP A 420 -37.93 6.11 -5.89
N THR A 421 -36.76 6.37 -6.47
CA THR A 421 -36.14 5.57 -7.55
C THR A 421 -35.05 4.63 -7.05
N VAL A 422 -34.55 4.83 -5.83
CA VAL A 422 -33.54 3.98 -5.19
C VAL A 422 -34.04 3.56 -3.81
N LYS A 423 -33.88 2.30 -3.47
CA LYS A 423 -34.23 1.76 -2.16
C LYS A 423 -33.02 1.07 -1.55
N THR A 424 -32.61 1.49 -0.36
CA THR A 424 -31.57 0.78 0.40
C THR A 424 -32.13 -0.49 1.00
N VAL A 425 -31.41 -1.60 0.86
CA VAL A 425 -31.78 -2.91 1.42
C VAL A 425 -30.51 -3.65 1.86
N THR A 426 -30.66 -4.60 2.78
CA THR A 426 -29.59 -5.57 3.04
C THR A 426 -29.58 -6.68 1.98
N PRO A 427 -28.44 -7.33 1.72
CA PRO A 427 -28.37 -8.53 0.87
C PRO A 427 -29.38 -9.60 1.29
N ALA A 428 -29.49 -9.92 2.58
CA ALA A 428 -30.46 -10.93 3.04
C ALA A 428 -31.91 -10.53 2.75
N GLU A 429 -32.28 -9.26 2.95
CA GLU A 429 -33.63 -8.77 2.64
C GLU A 429 -33.93 -8.85 1.14
N PHE A 430 -32.98 -8.48 0.29
CA PHE A 430 -33.14 -8.56 -1.16
C PHE A 430 -33.29 -10.02 -1.63
N LEU A 431 -32.39 -10.90 -1.20
CA LEU A 431 -32.33 -12.30 -1.63
C LEU A 431 -33.53 -13.13 -1.14
N ALA A 432 -34.19 -12.73 -0.05
CA ALA A 432 -35.43 -13.36 0.39
C ALA A 432 -36.57 -13.24 -0.62
N GLY A 433 -36.61 -12.15 -1.39
CA GLY A 433 -37.60 -11.89 -2.44
C GLY A 433 -37.10 -12.15 -3.86
N HIS A 434 -35.77 -12.10 -4.06
CA HIS A 434 -35.12 -12.20 -5.37
C HIS A 434 -33.93 -13.18 -5.29
N PRO A 435 -34.19 -14.50 -5.19
CA PRO A 435 -33.12 -15.50 -5.20
C PRO A 435 -32.27 -15.38 -6.47
N ALA A 436 -30.97 -15.63 -6.35
CA ALA A 436 -30.04 -15.58 -7.47
C ALA A 436 -30.53 -16.47 -8.63
N GLY A 437 -30.76 -15.84 -9.79
CA GLY A 437 -31.27 -16.51 -10.99
C GLY A 437 -30.18 -16.96 -11.97
N ARG A 438 -28.93 -16.53 -11.76
CA ARG A 438 -27.77 -16.89 -12.58
C ARG A 438 -26.83 -17.79 -11.79
N THR A 439 -26.08 -18.61 -12.51
CA THR A 439 -25.05 -19.47 -11.95
C THR A 439 -23.70 -19.09 -12.55
N ILE A 440 -22.67 -19.14 -11.72
CA ILE A 440 -21.28 -18.99 -12.10
C ILE A 440 -20.53 -20.24 -11.63
N ASP A 441 -20.00 -21.01 -12.57
CA ASP A 441 -19.40 -22.32 -12.26
C ASP A 441 -17.91 -22.21 -11.86
N HIS A 442 -17.28 -21.07 -12.14
CA HIS A 442 -15.88 -20.80 -11.85
C HIS A 442 -15.73 -19.36 -11.36
N ILE A 443 -15.00 -19.17 -10.25
CA ILE A 443 -14.61 -17.86 -9.73
C ILE A 443 -13.11 -17.67 -9.93
N ALA A 444 -12.76 -16.61 -10.67
CA ALA A 444 -11.38 -16.20 -10.84
C ALA A 444 -10.70 -15.91 -9.49
N THR A 445 -9.42 -16.24 -9.39
CA THR A 445 -8.66 -15.99 -8.17
C THR A 445 -8.16 -14.54 -8.14
N GLY A 446 -8.48 -13.82 -7.06
CA GLY A 446 -8.04 -12.45 -6.87
C GLY A 446 -8.71 -11.80 -5.68
N SER A 447 -8.59 -10.48 -5.58
CA SER A 447 -9.11 -9.64 -4.50
C SER A 447 -9.69 -8.34 -5.07
N TRP A 448 -10.24 -7.49 -4.20
CA TRP A 448 -10.61 -6.12 -4.60
C TRP A 448 -9.43 -5.21 -4.97
N ALA A 449 -8.20 -5.65 -4.68
CA ALA A 449 -6.96 -4.98 -5.06
C ALA A 449 -6.41 -5.50 -6.41
N GLY A 450 -7.08 -6.46 -7.05
CA GLY A 450 -6.65 -7.09 -8.29
C GLY A 450 -6.32 -8.56 -8.10
N ASP A 451 -5.06 -8.92 -8.30
CA ASP A 451 -4.59 -10.28 -7.97
C ASP A 451 -4.24 -10.40 -6.48
N LEU A 452 -3.42 -11.39 -6.11
CA LEU A 452 -3.00 -11.62 -4.72
C LEU A 452 -1.57 -11.14 -4.44
N SER A 453 -0.92 -10.41 -5.36
CA SER A 453 0.50 -10.05 -5.23
C SER A 453 0.80 -9.04 -4.12
N THR A 454 -0.23 -8.47 -3.48
CA THR A 454 -0.12 -7.58 -2.31
C THR A 454 0.12 -8.34 -1.00
N TRP A 455 0.01 -9.68 -1.01
CA TRP A 455 0.27 -10.49 0.17
C TRP A 455 1.27 -11.63 -0.09
N ILE A 456 1.83 -11.72 -1.30
CA ILE A 456 2.78 -12.77 -1.69
C ILE A 456 3.60 -12.38 -2.92
N GLY A 457 4.87 -12.82 -2.94
CA GLY A 457 5.77 -12.71 -4.08
C GLY A 457 6.90 -11.70 -3.88
N GLU A 458 6.82 -10.82 -2.89
CA GLU A 458 7.95 -10.01 -2.42
C GLU A 458 8.81 -10.78 -1.41
N PRO A 459 10.14 -10.52 -1.35
CA PRO A 459 11.05 -11.28 -0.50
C PRO A 459 10.67 -11.31 0.98
N GLU A 460 10.11 -10.22 1.50
CA GLU A 460 9.72 -10.09 2.91
C GLU A 460 8.45 -10.88 3.22
N GLU A 461 7.45 -10.81 2.33
CA GLU A 461 6.22 -11.61 2.40
C GLU A 461 6.54 -13.11 2.34
N ASP A 462 7.37 -13.52 1.36
CA ASP A 462 7.78 -14.92 1.20
C ASP A 462 8.52 -15.43 2.45
N GLU A 463 9.32 -14.58 3.09
CA GLU A 463 10.00 -14.94 4.34
C GLU A 463 9.00 -15.06 5.50
N ALA A 464 8.00 -14.18 5.59
CA ALA A 464 6.93 -14.26 6.58
C ALA A 464 6.12 -15.56 6.40
N TRP A 465 5.70 -15.89 5.18
CA TRP A 465 4.99 -17.14 4.88
C TRP A 465 5.82 -18.38 5.24
N ALA A 466 7.12 -18.38 4.93
CA ALA A 466 8.01 -19.47 5.30
C ALA A 466 8.15 -19.65 6.83
N ARG A 467 8.17 -18.54 7.58
CA ARG A 467 8.21 -18.56 9.06
C ARG A 467 6.89 -19.10 9.64
N LEU A 468 5.76 -18.70 9.07
CA LEU A 468 4.43 -19.19 9.46
C LEU A 468 4.30 -20.69 9.22
N ASP A 469 4.64 -21.18 8.02
CA ASP A 469 4.62 -22.61 7.68
C ASP A 469 5.52 -23.44 8.62
N ALA A 470 6.72 -22.94 8.93
CA ALA A 470 7.62 -23.61 9.88
C ALA A 470 7.00 -23.72 11.28
N ALA A 471 6.35 -22.67 11.77
CA ALA A 471 5.66 -22.67 13.06
C ALA A 471 4.45 -23.62 13.04
N ARG A 472 3.61 -23.53 11.99
CA ARG A 472 2.42 -24.38 11.81
C ARG A 472 2.77 -25.86 11.85
N LYS A 473 3.87 -26.28 11.21
CA LYS A 473 4.37 -27.67 11.23
C LYS A 473 4.72 -28.15 12.65
N VAL A 474 5.32 -27.29 13.47
CA VAL A 474 5.63 -27.62 14.87
C VAL A 474 4.36 -27.72 15.71
N VAL A 475 3.41 -26.79 15.53
CA VAL A 475 2.11 -26.84 16.20
C VAL A 475 1.34 -28.12 15.84
N ASN A 476 1.33 -28.49 14.56
CA ASN A 476 0.71 -29.74 14.10
C ASN A 476 1.39 -30.98 14.69
N GLY A 477 2.73 -31.00 14.72
CA GLY A 477 3.49 -32.08 15.35
C GLY A 477 3.25 -32.22 16.86
N ALA A 478 2.82 -31.15 17.53
CA ALA A 478 2.41 -31.15 18.93
C ALA A 478 0.93 -31.53 19.15
N GLY A 479 0.19 -31.85 18.08
CA GLY A 479 -1.22 -32.24 18.14
C GLY A 479 -2.19 -31.06 18.18
N ASP A 480 -1.81 -29.93 17.58
CA ASP A 480 -2.62 -28.71 17.49
C ASP A 480 -3.22 -28.22 18.83
N PRO A 481 -2.40 -27.95 19.86
CA PRO A 481 -2.92 -27.37 21.11
C PRO A 481 -3.69 -26.07 20.84
N LEU A 482 -4.87 -25.90 21.42
CA LEU A 482 -5.78 -24.77 21.09
C LEU A 482 -5.11 -23.40 21.20
N GLN A 483 -4.29 -23.17 22.24
CA GLN A 483 -3.54 -21.92 22.41
C GLN A 483 -2.49 -21.69 21.33
N ALA A 484 -1.83 -22.78 20.89
CA ALA A 484 -0.84 -22.69 19.83
C ALA A 484 -1.50 -22.44 18.47
N LEU A 485 -2.66 -23.06 18.24
CA LEU A 485 -3.45 -22.89 17.02
C LEU A 485 -4.05 -21.48 16.93
N ASP A 486 -4.57 -20.93 18.03
CA ASP A 486 -5.07 -19.55 18.07
C ASP A 486 -3.97 -18.52 17.76
N ALA A 487 -2.76 -18.74 18.28
CA ALA A 487 -1.59 -17.91 17.94
C ALA A 487 -1.16 -18.06 16.47
N ILE A 488 -1.32 -19.24 15.86
CA ILE A 488 -1.14 -19.41 14.41
C ILE A 488 -2.20 -18.63 13.65
N TYR A 489 -3.47 -18.72 14.02
CA TYR A 489 -4.55 -17.99 13.36
C TYR A 489 -4.33 -16.47 13.42
N ALA A 490 -3.87 -15.97 14.56
CA ALA A 490 -3.47 -14.57 14.68
C ALA A 490 -2.34 -14.21 13.71
N ALA A 491 -1.35 -15.07 13.52
CA ALA A 491 -0.25 -14.87 12.57
C ALA A 491 -0.65 -15.05 11.09
N GLU A 492 -1.82 -15.62 10.80
CA GLU A 492 -2.36 -15.78 9.44
C GLU A 492 -3.06 -14.52 8.90
N GLY A 493 -3.26 -13.49 9.75
CA GLY A 493 -3.95 -12.26 9.35
C GLY A 493 -3.29 -11.56 8.16
N SER A 494 -4.11 -11.06 7.23
CA SER A 494 -3.64 -10.41 6.00
C SER A 494 -2.85 -9.15 6.28
N ASP A 495 -3.16 -8.46 7.39
CA ASP A 495 -2.53 -7.18 7.77
C ASP A 495 -1.00 -7.29 7.88
N TRP A 496 -0.48 -8.43 8.32
CA TRP A 496 0.97 -8.63 8.42
C TRP A 496 1.64 -8.60 7.05
N PHE A 497 1.04 -9.30 6.11
CA PHE A 497 1.56 -9.46 4.75
C PHE A 497 1.35 -8.21 3.92
N TRP A 498 0.26 -7.48 4.15
CA TRP A 498 0.00 -6.19 3.52
C TRP A 498 1.12 -5.17 3.77
N TRP A 499 1.69 -5.13 4.97
CA TRP A 499 2.77 -4.17 5.30
C TRP A 499 4.18 -4.69 4.97
N TYR A 500 4.33 -5.97 4.61
CA TYR A 500 5.63 -6.49 4.18
C TYR A 500 5.86 -6.16 2.71
N GLY A 501 7.12 -5.91 2.35
CA GLY A 501 7.47 -5.56 0.97
C GLY A 501 7.68 -4.07 0.76
N SER A 502 7.64 -3.66 -0.51
CA SER A 502 8.05 -2.34 -0.98
C SER A 502 6.89 -1.53 -1.56
N ASP A 503 5.72 -2.12 -1.68
CA ASP A 503 4.50 -1.54 -2.23
C ASP A 503 3.66 -0.79 -1.19
N GLN A 504 3.78 -1.12 0.10
CA GLN A 504 3.11 -0.45 1.21
C GLN A 504 4.11 0.10 2.27
N ASP A 505 3.68 1.10 3.04
CA ASP A 505 4.43 1.64 4.18
C ASP A 505 3.43 2.05 5.28
N SER A 506 3.51 1.39 6.44
CA SER A 506 2.64 1.72 7.59
C SER A 506 3.14 2.93 8.39
N GLY A 507 4.35 3.39 8.12
CA GLY A 507 5.13 4.31 8.94
C GLY A 507 5.76 3.66 10.18
N THR A 508 5.41 2.39 10.47
CA THR A 508 5.85 1.61 11.65
C THR A 508 6.02 0.12 11.34
N ASP A 509 6.59 -0.23 10.18
CA ASP A 509 6.71 -1.64 9.73
C ASP A 509 7.49 -2.51 10.72
N ASP A 510 8.40 -1.92 11.49
CA ASP A 510 9.12 -2.57 12.58
C ASP A 510 8.19 -3.10 13.68
N MET A 511 7.07 -2.42 13.91
CA MET A 511 6.04 -2.83 14.85
C MET A 511 5.21 -3.99 14.30
N PHE A 512 4.76 -3.91 13.05
CA PHE A 512 3.97 -4.97 12.41
C PHE A 512 4.78 -6.26 12.28
N ASP A 513 6.05 -6.16 11.88
CA ASP A 513 6.98 -7.30 11.87
C ASP A 513 7.13 -7.93 13.26
N TRP A 514 7.22 -7.10 14.30
CA TRP A 514 7.31 -7.59 15.67
C TRP A 514 6.03 -8.31 16.12
N LEU A 515 4.85 -7.72 15.87
CA LEU A 515 3.57 -8.32 16.24
C LEU A 515 3.39 -9.69 15.59
N PHE A 516 3.62 -9.79 14.28
CA PHE A 516 3.63 -11.06 13.56
C PHE A 516 4.56 -12.10 14.22
N LYS A 517 5.81 -11.72 14.51
CA LYS A 517 6.78 -12.61 15.16
C LYS A 517 6.36 -13.02 16.57
N THR A 518 5.70 -12.14 17.33
CA THR A 518 5.24 -12.46 18.70
C THR A 518 4.22 -13.59 18.69
N HIS A 519 3.30 -13.59 17.73
CA HIS A 519 2.32 -14.67 17.55
C HIS A 519 3.02 -15.99 17.20
N LEU A 520 4.02 -15.98 16.30
CA LEU A 520 4.79 -17.18 16.01
C LEU A 520 5.56 -17.70 17.24
N ILE A 521 6.21 -16.82 18.01
CA ILE A 521 6.92 -17.21 19.25
C ILE A 521 5.92 -17.82 20.24
N ALA A 522 4.74 -17.22 20.41
CA ALA A 522 3.70 -17.75 21.27
C ALA A 522 3.21 -19.12 20.82
N ALA A 523 3.01 -19.32 19.51
CA ALA A 523 2.66 -20.62 18.93
C ALA A 523 3.71 -21.70 19.26
N TYR A 524 5.00 -21.40 19.08
CA TYR A 524 6.08 -22.32 19.44
C TYR A 524 6.07 -22.66 20.95
N ARG A 525 5.92 -21.65 21.80
CA ARG A 525 5.90 -21.84 23.27
C ARG A 525 4.69 -22.66 23.71
N ALA A 526 3.50 -22.37 23.17
CA ALA A 526 2.26 -23.10 23.46
C ALA A 526 2.29 -24.54 22.92
N ALA A 527 3.05 -24.80 21.85
CA ALA A 527 3.35 -26.15 21.37
C ALA A 527 4.40 -26.90 22.23
N GLY A 528 4.93 -26.28 23.29
CA GLY A 528 5.92 -26.88 24.18
C GLY A 528 7.35 -26.88 23.62
N THR A 529 7.65 -26.04 22.62
CA THR A 529 8.99 -25.93 22.05
C THR A 529 9.95 -25.29 23.06
N PRO A 530 11.11 -25.91 23.35
CA PRO A 530 12.11 -25.28 24.22
C PRO A 530 12.61 -23.96 23.63
N GLU A 531 12.79 -22.92 24.45
CA GLU A 531 13.16 -21.57 24.00
C GLU A 531 14.38 -21.54 23.06
N GLY A 532 15.43 -22.32 23.38
CA GLY A 532 16.63 -22.42 22.54
C GLY A 532 16.46 -23.16 21.21
N LYS A 533 15.26 -23.69 20.93
CA LYS A 533 14.88 -24.31 19.65
C LYS A 533 13.95 -23.43 18.82
N ILE A 534 13.45 -22.33 19.39
CA ILE A 534 12.67 -21.33 18.65
C ILE A 534 13.64 -20.60 17.70
N PRO A 535 13.30 -20.41 16.41
CA PRO A 535 14.17 -19.74 15.47
C PRO A 535 14.60 -18.35 15.96
N ARG A 536 15.91 -18.11 16.05
CA ARG A 536 16.47 -16.87 16.62
C ARG A 536 16.01 -15.62 15.88
N VAL A 537 15.75 -15.72 14.57
CA VAL A 537 15.27 -14.62 13.73
C VAL A 537 13.91 -14.06 14.18
N LEU A 538 13.08 -14.85 14.87
CA LEU A 538 11.82 -14.35 15.43
C LEU A 538 12.06 -13.35 16.57
N PHE A 539 13.23 -13.37 17.21
CA PHE A 539 13.62 -12.43 18.26
C PHE A 539 14.42 -11.22 17.74
N LEU A 540 14.56 -11.09 16.41
CA LEU A 540 15.14 -9.90 15.80
C LEU A 540 14.13 -8.76 15.81
N ARG A 541 14.54 -7.61 16.36
CA ARG A 541 13.81 -6.35 16.19
C ARG A 541 14.24 -5.68 14.89
N LEU A 542 13.31 -5.53 13.95
CA LEU A 542 13.56 -4.81 12.71
C LEU A 542 13.88 -3.34 13.00
N VAL A 543 14.75 -2.75 12.19
CA VAL A 543 14.96 -1.30 12.11
C VAL A 543 14.77 -0.93 10.66
N ASN A 544 13.74 -0.12 10.37
CA ASN A 544 13.39 0.23 9.00
C ASN A 544 14.60 0.82 8.26
N PRO A 545 15.02 0.18 7.16
CA PRO A 545 16.23 0.57 6.45
C PRO A 545 16.03 1.89 5.71
N THR A 546 17.12 2.61 5.47
CA THR A 546 17.12 3.74 4.53
C THR A 546 17.38 3.23 3.12
N THR A 547 16.49 3.51 2.19
CA THR A 547 16.69 3.14 0.78
C THR A 547 17.81 3.96 0.14
N ALA A 548 18.68 3.31 -0.62
CA ALA A 548 19.73 3.95 -1.38
C ALA A 548 19.98 3.24 -2.72
N SER A 549 19.80 3.95 -3.82
CA SER A 549 20.20 3.45 -5.14
C SER A 549 21.72 3.56 -5.31
N LEU A 550 22.38 2.43 -5.55
CA LEU A 550 23.82 2.42 -5.80
C LEU A 550 24.11 2.98 -7.19
N GLY A 551 25.18 3.77 -7.32
CA GLY A 551 25.67 4.24 -8.61
C GLY A 551 26.94 3.51 -9.05
N GLU A 552 27.24 3.65 -10.34
CA GLU A 552 28.43 3.09 -10.97
C GLU A 552 29.67 3.89 -10.56
N VAL A 553 30.72 3.23 -10.08
CA VAL A 553 31.96 3.87 -9.61
C VAL A 553 33.15 3.34 -10.39
N ASN A 554 34.25 4.10 -10.39
CA ASN A 554 35.50 3.66 -11.02
C ASN A 554 36.71 3.93 -10.13
N PRO A 555 36.75 3.35 -8.91
CA PRO A 555 37.78 3.67 -7.94
C PRO A 555 39.11 3.00 -8.29
N THR A 556 40.20 3.69 -7.97
CA THR A 556 41.53 3.09 -7.86
C THR A 556 41.70 2.61 -6.43
N LEU A 557 41.80 1.29 -6.19
CA LEU A 557 42.00 0.77 -4.83
C LEU A 557 43.44 1.05 -4.37
N ASP A 558 43.66 2.19 -3.71
CA ASP A 558 44.97 2.63 -3.22
C ASP A 558 44.93 3.16 -1.76
N GLY A 559 43.75 3.16 -1.13
CA GLY A 559 43.57 3.57 0.25
C GLY A 559 43.49 5.08 0.45
N VAL A 560 43.41 5.87 -0.62
CA VAL A 560 43.23 7.32 -0.60
C VAL A 560 42.20 7.74 -1.66
N VAL A 561 41.32 8.69 -1.34
CA VAL A 561 40.41 9.23 -2.36
C VAL A 561 41.18 10.25 -3.19
N THR A 562 41.77 9.81 -4.30
CA THR A 562 42.71 10.63 -5.09
C THR A 562 42.02 11.64 -5.98
N LYS A 563 40.83 11.28 -6.51
CA LYS A 563 40.04 12.16 -7.38
C LYS A 563 38.61 12.29 -6.87
N PRO A 564 38.01 13.49 -6.95
CA PRO A 564 36.64 13.71 -6.49
C PRO A 564 35.58 12.85 -7.22
N ASP A 565 35.86 12.41 -8.45
CA ASP A 565 34.94 11.66 -9.31
C ASP A 565 34.97 10.14 -9.10
N GLU A 566 35.98 9.59 -8.40
CA GLU A 566 36.10 8.12 -8.19
C GLU A 566 34.87 7.51 -7.52
N TRP A 567 34.24 8.28 -6.62
CA TRP A 567 33.11 7.87 -5.79
C TRP A 567 31.89 8.80 -5.94
N SER A 568 31.85 9.68 -6.95
CA SER A 568 30.80 10.72 -7.05
C SER A 568 29.39 10.17 -7.15
N GLU A 569 29.24 9.03 -7.84
CA GLU A 569 27.95 8.36 -8.02
C GLU A 569 27.63 7.33 -6.92
N ALA A 570 28.56 7.09 -5.99
CA ALA A 570 28.34 6.14 -4.90
C ALA A 570 27.19 6.57 -3.99
N ALA A 571 26.54 5.60 -3.35
CA ALA A 571 25.65 5.87 -2.23
C ALA A 571 26.49 6.17 -0.99
N GLY A 572 26.40 7.41 -0.48
CA GLY A 572 27.10 7.86 0.71
C GLY A 572 26.28 7.68 1.99
N PHE A 573 26.92 7.23 3.05
CA PHE A 573 26.32 6.94 4.35
C PHE A 573 27.09 7.63 5.47
N THR A 574 26.39 8.41 6.29
CA THR A 574 26.97 8.98 7.52
C THR A 574 27.21 7.87 8.54
N GLY A 575 28.42 7.84 9.10
CA GLY A 575 28.78 6.89 10.14
C GLY A 575 28.49 7.40 11.56
N ALA A 576 28.60 6.50 12.52
CA ALA A 576 28.54 6.76 13.95
C ALA A 576 29.72 6.08 14.66
N GLY A 577 30.19 6.68 15.76
CA GLY A 577 31.38 6.22 16.47
C GLY A 577 32.64 6.52 15.65
N GLU A 578 33.51 5.53 15.49
CA GLU A 578 34.78 5.71 14.78
C GLU A 578 34.67 5.64 13.26
N ILE A 579 33.55 5.14 12.71
CA ILE A 579 33.27 5.28 11.27
C ILE A 579 32.65 6.67 11.08
N SER A 580 33.30 7.53 10.29
CA SER A 580 32.80 8.87 9.99
C SER A 580 31.93 8.87 8.72
N HIS A 581 32.30 8.08 7.72
CA HIS A 581 31.58 7.97 6.46
C HIS A 581 31.84 6.62 5.78
N ALA A 582 30.84 6.12 5.04
CA ALA A 582 31.01 4.99 4.13
C ALA A 582 30.38 5.33 2.77
N ALA A 583 30.98 4.86 1.68
CA ALA A 583 30.40 4.95 0.35
C ALA A 583 30.33 3.56 -0.28
N VAL A 584 29.21 3.27 -0.94
CA VAL A 584 28.99 1.99 -1.64
C VAL A 584 28.59 2.28 -3.08
N GLY A 585 29.30 1.67 -4.02
CA GLY A 585 28.99 1.74 -5.43
C GLY A 585 29.15 0.38 -6.09
N TYR A 586 28.86 0.30 -7.38
CA TYR A 586 29.10 -0.90 -8.17
C TYR A 586 29.99 -0.62 -9.37
N LYS A 587 30.67 -1.65 -9.87
CA LYS A 587 31.31 -1.64 -11.18
C LYS A 587 31.33 -3.06 -11.71
N GLU A 588 30.95 -3.22 -12.98
CA GLU A 588 30.82 -4.52 -13.62
C GLU A 588 29.98 -5.49 -12.77
N ASN A 589 30.59 -6.55 -12.22
CA ASN A 589 29.92 -7.58 -11.40
C ASN A 589 30.35 -7.54 -9.93
N SER A 590 30.85 -6.40 -9.46
CA SER A 590 31.37 -6.23 -8.12
C SER A 590 30.80 -5.00 -7.42
N LEU A 591 30.62 -5.12 -6.11
CA LEU A 591 30.33 -4.04 -5.19
C LEU A 591 31.65 -3.48 -4.66
N TYR A 592 31.77 -2.16 -4.61
CA TYR A 592 32.92 -1.44 -4.11
C TYR A 592 32.52 -0.66 -2.86
N VAL A 593 33.33 -0.74 -1.82
CA VAL A 593 33.09 -0.06 -0.55
C VAL A 593 34.30 0.78 -0.18
N MET A 594 34.05 2.04 0.17
CA MET A 594 35.01 2.94 0.81
C MET A 594 34.54 3.27 2.21
N VAL A 595 35.46 3.27 3.17
CA VAL A 595 35.19 3.58 4.57
C VAL A 595 36.20 4.58 5.07
N ARG A 596 35.69 5.71 5.55
CA ARG A 596 36.46 6.73 6.25
C ARG A 596 36.22 6.59 7.74
N LEU A 597 37.32 6.55 8.49
CA LEU A 597 37.29 6.54 9.95
C LEU A 597 37.53 7.97 10.47
N ALA A 598 37.33 8.19 11.77
CA ALA A 598 37.62 9.46 12.43
C ALA A 598 39.12 9.77 12.44
N GLU A 599 39.94 8.74 12.60
CA GLU A 599 41.39 8.75 12.50
C GLU A 599 41.84 7.96 11.25
N PRO A 600 43.07 8.12 10.75
CA PRO A 600 43.55 7.36 9.59
C PRO A 600 43.39 5.83 9.78
N ALA A 601 42.85 5.14 8.77
CA ALA A 601 42.61 3.71 8.88
C ALA A 601 43.91 2.89 9.00
N SER A 602 45.01 3.42 8.50
CA SER A 602 46.37 2.86 8.63
C SER A 602 46.81 2.68 10.09
N ASP A 603 46.30 3.50 11.02
CA ASP A 603 46.59 3.36 12.45
C ASP A 603 46.02 2.06 13.06
N LEU A 604 45.09 1.40 12.37
CA LEU A 604 44.54 0.12 12.81
C LEU A 604 45.36 -1.08 12.33
N ILE A 605 46.29 -0.92 11.37
CA ILE A 605 47.09 -2.03 10.83
C ILE A 605 47.85 -2.74 11.97
N GLY A 606 47.71 -4.07 12.01
CA GLY A 606 48.30 -4.92 13.05
C GLY A 606 47.48 -5.01 14.35
N LYS A 607 46.39 -4.23 14.51
CA LYS A 607 45.49 -4.32 15.67
C LYS A 607 44.42 -5.39 15.45
N ASP A 608 43.94 -5.95 16.56
CA ASP A 608 42.90 -6.98 16.55
C ASP A 608 41.49 -6.38 16.38
N VAL A 609 41.29 -5.67 15.27
CA VAL A 609 40.06 -4.95 14.89
C VAL A 609 39.58 -5.49 13.55
N ARG A 610 38.27 -5.51 13.35
CA ARG A 610 37.64 -5.99 12.12
C ARG A 610 36.69 -4.95 11.56
N LEU A 611 36.78 -4.71 10.27
CA LEU A 611 35.78 -3.99 9.51
C LEU A 611 34.89 -5.03 8.83
N VAL A 612 33.58 -5.03 9.13
CA VAL A 612 32.66 -6.07 8.67
C VAL A 612 31.48 -5.43 7.96
N LEU A 613 31.25 -5.83 6.71
CA LEU A 613 30.03 -5.55 5.96
C LEU A 613 29.08 -6.74 6.13
N TYR A 614 27.95 -6.54 6.77
CA TYR A 614 26.86 -7.52 6.80
C TYR A 614 25.87 -7.25 5.69
N THR A 615 25.33 -8.32 5.11
CA THR A 615 24.26 -8.24 4.12
C THR A 615 23.12 -9.20 4.46
N SER A 616 21.92 -8.86 4.02
CA SER A 616 20.81 -9.81 3.99
C SER A 616 21.17 -11.01 3.11
N GLY A 617 20.66 -12.18 3.45
CA GLY A 617 20.78 -13.40 2.65
C GLY A 617 19.66 -13.51 1.62
N LYS A 618 19.61 -14.63 0.90
CA LYS A 618 18.42 -14.97 0.10
C LYS A 618 17.28 -15.43 1.01
N VAL A 619 16.04 -15.28 0.56
CA VAL A 619 14.85 -15.78 1.26
C VAL A 619 15.04 -17.26 1.60
N GLY A 620 14.73 -17.63 2.85
CA GLY A 620 14.87 -18.99 3.36
C GLY A 620 16.29 -19.43 3.74
N GLU A 621 17.33 -18.62 3.46
CA GLU A 621 18.69 -18.93 3.94
C GLU A 621 18.81 -18.68 5.46
N PRO A 622 19.64 -19.47 6.18
CA PRO A 622 19.90 -19.21 7.59
C PRO A 622 20.50 -17.82 7.80
N ALA A 623 19.96 -17.09 8.79
CA ALA A 623 20.42 -15.75 9.13
C ALA A 623 20.66 -15.59 10.63
N ASN A 624 21.73 -14.88 10.97
CA ASN A 624 22.02 -14.49 12.36
C ASN A 624 21.35 -13.15 12.67
N ILE A 625 21.13 -12.87 13.95
CA ILE A 625 20.45 -11.63 14.39
C ILE A 625 21.41 -10.59 15.01
N ALA A 626 22.66 -10.98 15.23
CA ALA A 626 23.65 -10.19 15.93
C ALA A 626 24.99 -10.21 15.17
N ALA A 627 25.65 -9.06 15.16
CA ALA A 627 26.97 -8.88 14.61
C ALA A 627 27.97 -9.85 15.27
N ARG A 628 28.88 -10.38 14.46
CA ARG A 628 29.74 -11.53 14.77
C ARG A 628 30.65 -11.33 15.98
N TYR A 629 31.23 -10.14 16.14
CA TYR A 629 32.24 -9.88 17.19
C TYR A 629 31.68 -9.03 18.32
N SER A 630 30.88 -8.01 17.98
CA SER A 630 30.28 -7.09 18.94
C SER A 630 29.01 -7.63 19.61
N GLY A 631 28.32 -8.60 19.00
CA GLY A 631 27.06 -9.15 19.51
C GLY A 631 25.85 -8.22 19.42
N VAL A 632 25.98 -7.06 18.77
CA VAL A 632 24.90 -6.06 18.63
C VAL A 632 23.94 -6.46 17.51
N GLN A 633 22.63 -6.32 17.73
CA GLN A 633 21.65 -6.45 16.64
C GLN A 633 21.69 -5.20 15.75
N LEU A 634 21.84 -5.40 14.43
CA LEU A 634 21.88 -4.30 13.47
C LEU A 634 20.51 -3.89 12.93
N GLY A 635 19.45 -4.60 13.34
CA GLY A 635 18.09 -4.30 12.94
C GLY A 635 17.63 -4.99 11.66
N PHE A 636 18.37 -5.98 11.15
CA PHE A 636 17.96 -6.83 10.02
C PHE A 636 18.61 -8.22 10.12
N ALA A 637 18.11 -9.18 9.33
CA ALA A 637 18.61 -10.55 9.31
C ALA A 637 19.98 -10.60 8.59
N LEU A 638 21.00 -11.13 9.27
CA LEU A 638 22.37 -11.16 8.80
C LEU A 638 22.66 -12.52 8.13
N GLY A 639 22.47 -12.60 6.82
CA GLY A 639 22.71 -13.83 6.04
C GLY A 639 24.18 -14.05 5.69
N ALA A 640 24.91 -12.96 5.43
CA ALA A 640 26.32 -13.01 5.08
C ALA A 640 27.13 -11.87 5.72
N SER A 641 28.44 -12.07 5.79
CA SER A 641 29.40 -11.06 6.25
C SER A 641 30.67 -11.07 5.39
N VAL A 642 31.15 -9.89 5.02
CA VAL A 642 32.47 -9.67 4.41
C VAL A 642 33.36 -8.93 5.38
N GLU A 643 34.51 -9.51 5.70
CA GLU A 643 35.38 -9.05 6.78
C GLU A 643 36.77 -8.67 6.27
N LEU A 644 37.25 -7.50 6.66
CA LEU A 644 38.67 -7.15 6.68
C LEU A 644 39.20 -7.23 8.12
N ASN A 645 40.22 -8.07 8.33
CA ASN A 645 40.91 -8.19 9.62
C ASN A 645 42.20 -7.36 9.61
N PHE A 646 42.25 -6.28 10.37
CA PHE A 646 43.39 -5.36 10.38
C PHE A 646 44.69 -6.00 10.91
N ALA A 647 44.61 -7.04 11.74
CA ALA A 647 45.78 -7.79 12.19
C ALA A 647 46.47 -8.59 11.06
N LYS A 648 45.77 -8.80 9.94
CA LYS A 648 46.27 -9.51 8.75
C LYS A 648 46.59 -8.59 7.58
N VAL A 649 46.33 -7.28 7.71
CA VAL A 649 46.72 -6.28 6.72
C VAL A 649 48.23 -6.11 6.78
N LYS A 650 48.89 -6.08 5.62
CA LYS A 650 50.34 -5.87 5.54
C LYS A 650 50.68 -4.43 5.89
N GLN A 651 51.94 -4.20 6.25
CA GLN A 651 52.45 -2.86 6.57
C GLN A 651 52.39 -1.88 5.38
N ASP A 652 52.30 -2.39 4.14
CA ASP A 652 52.08 -1.58 2.93
C ASP A 652 50.59 -1.24 2.69
N GLY A 653 49.70 -1.54 3.63
CA GLY A 653 48.26 -1.29 3.54
C GLY A 653 47.48 -2.35 2.76
N THR A 654 48.15 -3.30 2.09
CA THR A 654 47.45 -4.30 1.27
C THR A 654 46.88 -5.44 2.12
N GLY A 655 45.65 -5.83 1.82
CA GLY A 655 44.93 -6.88 2.52
C GLY A 655 43.94 -7.62 1.61
N VAL A 656 43.16 -8.51 2.23
CA VAL A 656 42.07 -9.22 1.57
C VAL A 656 40.84 -9.25 2.45
N VAL A 657 39.66 -9.22 1.84
CA VAL A 657 38.40 -9.47 2.53
C VAL A 657 38.04 -10.95 2.52
N SER A 658 37.40 -11.43 3.58
CA SER A 658 36.91 -12.80 3.74
C SER A 658 35.39 -12.84 3.81
N TYR A 659 34.78 -13.70 3.01
CA TYR A 659 33.33 -13.92 2.97
C TYR A 659 32.91 -15.10 3.85
N TYR A 660 31.85 -14.89 4.64
CA TYR A 660 31.23 -15.88 5.52
C TYR A 660 29.71 -15.89 5.36
N ARG A 661 29.11 -17.06 5.60
CA ARG A 661 27.65 -17.25 5.67
C ARG A 661 27.19 -17.58 7.08
N ALA A 662 26.03 -17.08 7.46
CA ALA A 662 25.39 -17.43 8.72
C ALA A 662 24.92 -18.89 8.74
N ASP A 663 24.84 -19.48 9.92
CA ASP A 663 24.26 -20.80 10.15
C ASP A 663 22.88 -20.76 10.83
N GLY A 664 22.36 -19.55 11.10
CA GLY A 664 21.10 -19.31 11.78
C GLY A 664 21.15 -19.42 13.30
N ASN A 665 22.27 -19.87 13.87
CA ASN A 665 22.43 -20.16 15.29
C ASN A 665 23.46 -19.24 15.97
N GLY A 666 23.92 -18.21 15.26
CA GLY A 666 24.93 -17.26 15.74
C GLY A 666 26.35 -17.59 15.29
N ASN A 667 26.59 -18.71 14.58
CA ASN A 667 27.91 -19.01 14.04
C ASN A 667 28.01 -18.58 12.57
N TRP A 668 29.25 -18.50 12.11
CA TRP A 668 29.61 -18.06 10.77
C TRP A 668 30.51 -19.09 10.11
N ARG A 669 30.16 -19.53 8.90
CA ARG A 669 30.92 -20.50 8.12
C ARG A 669 31.72 -19.77 7.06
N TYR A 670 33.02 -20.06 6.99
CA TYR A 670 33.88 -19.53 5.92
C TYR A 670 33.39 -20.03 4.56
N ALA A 671 33.07 -19.11 3.66
CA ALA A 671 32.40 -19.41 2.39
C ALA A 671 33.13 -18.79 1.18
N SER A 672 34.36 -18.31 1.40
CA SER A 672 35.18 -17.70 0.37
C SER A 672 35.60 -18.74 -0.69
N SER A 673 35.13 -18.58 -1.93
CA SER A 673 35.60 -19.36 -3.08
C SER A 673 37.07 -19.09 -3.41
N ILE A 674 37.76 -20.14 -3.87
CA ILE A 674 39.11 -20.06 -4.44
C ILE A 674 39.11 -19.31 -5.79
N THR A 675 38.02 -19.42 -6.57
CA THR A 675 37.93 -18.85 -7.93
C THR A 675 37.92 -17.31 -7.97
N THR A 676 37.63 -16.68 -6.83
CA THR A 676 37.49 -15.22 -6.68
C THR A 676 38.56 -14.63 -5.75
N LEU A 677 39.56 -15.42 -5.34
CA LEU A 677 40.65 -15.00 -4.45
C LEU A 677 41.36 -13.72 -4.95
N LEU A 678 41.53 -13.57 -6.26
CA LEU A 678 42.21 -12.42 -6.87
C LEU A 678 41.35 -11.14 -6.89
N SER A 679 40.04 -11.26 -6.65
CA SER A 679 39.06 -10.16 -6.71
C SER A 679 38.70 -9.59 -5.33
N ARG A 680 39.21 -10.17 -4.23
CA ARG A 680 38.91 -9.74 -2.85
C ARG A 680 39.96 -8.78 -2.29
N LYS A 681 40.39 -7.82 -3.10
CA LYS A 681 41.44 -6.89 -2.70
C LYS A 681 40.90 -5.88 -1.70
N ALA A 682 41.69 -5.60 -0.67
CA ALA A 682 41.47 -4.46 0.21
C ALA A 682 42.75 -3.64 0.30
N VAL A 683 42.62 -2.32 0.39
CA VAL A 683 43.73 -1.42 0.64
C VAL A 683 43.35 -0.48 1.78
N VAL A 684 44.29 -0.29 2.71
CA VAL A 684 44.14 0.53 3.92
C VAL A 684 45.18 1.65 3.88
N GLY A 685 44.69 2.89 3.83
CA GLY A 685 45.48 4.11 3.91
C GLY A 685 44.78 5.15 4.79
N ASP A 686 44.43 6.30 4.22
CA ASP A 686 43.56 7.29 4.85
C ASP A 686 42.12 6.78 4.96
N VAL A 687 41.72 5.95 3.99
CA VAL A 687 40.45 5.23 3.95
C VAL A 687 40.71 3.74 3.79
N VAL A 688 39.69 2.93 4.04
CA VAL A 688 39.66 1.52 3.65
C VAL A 688 38.85 1.38 2.39
N GLU A 689 39.40 0.72 1.37
CA GLU A 689 38.69 0.41 0.12
C GLU A 689 38.75 -1.08 -0.15
N PHE A 690 37.64 -1.68 -0.56
CA PHE A 690 37.62 -3.10 -0.96
C PHE A 690 36.54 -3.41 -2.00
N GLU A 691 36.78 -4.50 -2.73
CA GLU A 691 35.90 -5.03 -3.78
C GLU A 691 35.31 -6.39 -3.38
N ILE A 692 34.02 -6.61 -3.72
CA ILE A 692 33.31 -7.87 -3.49
C ILE A 692 32.51 -8.27 -4.73
N PRO A 693 32.69 -9.48 -5.27
CA PRO A 693 31.85 -9.98 -6.37
C PRO A 693 30.39 -10.19 -5.96
N PHE A 694 29.43 -9.74 -6.77
CA PHE A 694 27.99 -9.90 -6.52
C PHE A 694 27.57 -11.35 -6.30
N LYS A 695 28.19 -12.28 -7.04
CA LYS A 695 27.94 -13.73 -6.92
C LYS A 695 28.14 -14.26 -5.50
N GLU A 696 29.03 -13.65 -4.72
CA GLU A 696 29.26 -14.04 -3.33
C GLU A 696 28.19 -13.50 -2.39
N LEU A 697 27.83 -12.23 -2.58
CA LEU A 697 26.80 -11.57 -1.79
C LEU A 697 25.38 -12.10 -2.08
N GLY A 698 25.22 -12.91 -3.13
CA GLY A 698 23.91 -13.38 -3.57
C GLY A 698 23.05 -12.24 -4.15
N ILE A 699 23.69 -11.12 -4.50
CA ILE A 699 23.06 -9.95 -5.11
C ILE A 699 22.93 -10.19 -6.60
N GLU A 700 21.75 -9.90 -7.13
CA GLU A 700 21.46 -9.95 -8.55
C GLU A 700 21.17 -8.51 -9.02
N PRO A 701 21.71 -8.06 -10.16
CA PRO A 701 21.35 -6.75 -10.72
C PRO A 701 19.84 -6.60 -10.86
N GLY A 702 19.30 -5.44 -10.50
CA GLY A 702 17.85 -5.20 -10.43
C GLY A 702 17.18 -5.72 -9.15
N LYS A 703 17.94 -6.25 -8.18
CA LYS A 703 17.45 -6.62 -6.83
C LYS A 703 18.06 -5.70 -5.76
N SER A 704 17.45 -5.75 -4.59
CA SER A 704 17.87 -5.00 -3.41
C SER A 704 18.58 -5.91 -2.41
N VAL A 705 19.48 -5.34 -1.61
CA VAL A 705 20.12 -6.02 -0.48
C VAL A 705 20.19 -5.07 0.71
N THR A 706 19.83 -5.55 1.90
CA THR A 706 20.00 -4.76 3.11
C THR A 706 21.44 -4.90 3.59
N LEU A 707 22.10 -3.78 3.88
CA LEU A 707 23.50 -3.73 4.28
C LEU A 707 23.74 -2.91 5.55
N GLY A 708 24.76 -3.31 6.29
CA GLY A 708 25.24 -2.60 7.47
C GLY A 708 26.73 -2.85 7.67
N LEU A 709 27.51 -1.78 7.82
CA LEU A 709 28.95 -1.83 8.02
C LEU A 709 29.28 -1.52 9.48
N THR A 710 30.21 -2.27 10.06
CA THR A 710 30.64 -2.13 11.45
C THR A 710 32.15 -2.17 11.57
N LEU A 711 32.67 -1.46 12.57
CA LEU A 711 34.03 -1.59 13.07
C LEU A 711 33.96 -2.25 14.45
N GLU A 712 34.53 -3.44 14.60
CA GLU A 712 34.30 -4.32 15.74
C GLU A 712 35.58 -4.86 16.38
N GLU A 713 35.51 -5.02 17.68
CA GLU A 713 36.38 -5.85 18.52
C GLU A 713 35.50 -6.86 19.29
N GLU A 714 36.11 -7.88 19.88
CA GLU A 714 35.37 -8.88 20.66
C GLU A 714 34.56 -8.19 21.78
N GLY A 715 33.24 -8.36 21.75
CA GLY A 715 32.30 -7.76 22.70
C GLY A 715 32.09 -6.25 22.57
N LYS A 716 32.63 -5.59 21.53
CA LYS A 716 32.57 -4.12 21.40
C LYS A 716 32.35 -3.64 19.97
N LEU A 717 31.31 -2.83 19.78
CA LEU A 717 31.09 -2.05 18.56
C LEU A 717 31.82 -0.69 18.68
N ARG A 718 32.76 -0.40 17.79
CA ARG A 718 33.53 0.87 17.77
C ARG A 718 32.92 1.91 16.84
N GLY A 719 32.29 1.47 15.76
CA GLY A 719 31.58 2.34 14.84
C GLY A 719 30.69 1.58 13.88
N ARG A 720 29.77 2.27 13.24
CA ARG A 720 28.89 1.71 12.20
C ARG A 720 28.52 2.73 11.13
N ALA A 721 28.21 2.25 9.93
CA ALA A 721 27.56 3.04 8.89
C ALA A 721 26.64 2.14 8.05
N PRO A 722 25.43 2.60 7.68
CA PRO A 722 24.77 3.82 8.15
C PRO A 722 24.32 3.67 9.62
N ALA A 723 23.75 4.73 10.21
CA ALA A 723 23.19 4.67 11.56
C ALA A 723 21.98 3.72 11.68
N ARG A 724 21.21 3.59 10.60
CA ARG A 724 20.21 2.55 10.35
C ARG A 724 20.72 1.67 9.21
N PRO A 725 20.29 0.40 9.06
CA PRO A 725 20.66 -0.39 7.89
C PRO A 725 20.22 0.31 6.59
N ALA A 726 20.89 0.04 5.47
CA ALA A 726 20.51 0.59 4.17
C ALA A 726 19.99 -0.50 3.24
N LEU A 727 18.85 -0.26 2.60
CA LEU A 727 18.35 -1.09 1.51
C LEU A 727 19.01 -0.60 0.23
N ALA A 728 20.08 -1.27 -0.17
CA ALA A 728 20.87 -0.94 -1.33
C ALA A 728 20.26 -1.55 -2.60
N GLN A 729 19.79 -0.70 -3.50
CA GLN A 729 19.24 -1.11 -4.78
C GLN A 729 20.35 -1.12 -5.83
N VAL A 730 20.60 -2.28 -6.44
CA VAL A 730 21.52 -2.37 -7.59
C VAL A 730 20.71 -2.12 -8.86
N PRO A 731 20.98 -1.07 -9.64
CA PRO A 731 20.26 -0.81 -10.87
C PRO A 731 20.31 -2.01 -11.83
N THR A 732 19.22 -2.21 -12.58
CA THR A 732 19.26 -3.16 -13.69
C THR A 732 20.26 -2.65 -14.71
N LEU A 733 21.24 -3.48 -15.06
CA LEU A 733 22.23 -3.12 -16.06
C LEU A 733 21.63 -3.29 -17.46
N VAL A 734 21.84 -2.29 -18.32
CA VAL A 734 21.64 -2.46 -19.76
C VAL A 734 22.61 -3.52 -20.25
N GLN A 735 22.08 -4.55 -20.90
CA GLN A 735 22.84 -5.67 -21.44
C GLN A 735 22.54 -5.84 -22.92
N GLY A 736 23.49 -6.44 -23.63
CA GLY A 736 23.30 -6.81 -25.03
C GLY A 736 23.81 -5.79 -26.02
N LYS A 737 23.54 -6.06 -27.30
CA LYS A 737 23.99 -5.22 -28.40
C LYS A 737 22.93 -4.17 -28.70
N GLU A 738 23.30 -2.89 -28.72
CA GLU A 738 22.43 -1.81 -29.21
C GLU A 738 22.07 -2.08 -30.67
N ILE A 739 20.77 -2.10 -30.97
CA ILE A 739 20.26 -2.27 -32.34
C ILE A 739 19.63 -0.99 -32.86
N PHE A 740 19.02 -0.18 -31.99
CA PHE A 740 18.39 1.09 -32.36
C PHE A 740 18.58 2.11 -31.25
N SER A 741 18.81 3.37 -31.62
CA SER A 741 18.90 4.50 -30.69
C SER A 741 18.39 5.76 -31.38
N MET A 742 17.48 6.48 -30.73
CA MET A 742 16.97 7.77 -31.17
C MET A 742 16.96 8.77 -30.01
N THR A 743 17.41 9.99 -30.29
CA THR A 743 17.35 11.11 -29.35
C THR A 743 16.06 11.88 -29.59
N ASP A 744 15.48 12.37 -28.49
CA ASP A 744 14.29 13.20 -28.47
C ASP A 744 14.66 14.63 -28.01
N PRO A 745 14.03 15.70 -28.52
CA PRO A 745 14.39 17.08 -28.18
C PRO A 745 14.11 17.43 -26.72
N ALA A 746 15.15 17.64 -25.91
CA ALA A 746 14.97 18.02 -24.51
C ALA A 746 14.16 19.32 -24.31
N GLY A 747 13.26 19.29 -23.34
CA GLY A 747 12.40 20.39 -22.89
C GLY A 747 11.19 20.64 -23.78
N ASP A 748 10.76 19.67 -24.58
CA ASP A 748 9.61 19.80 -25.46
C ASP A 748 8.31 19.19 -24.91
N ASP A 749 8.35 18.60 -23.71
CA ASP A 749 7.28 18.00 -22.87
C ASP A 749 6.05 18.87 -22.53
N ASN A 750 5.52 19.56 -23.53
CA ASN A 750 4.42 20.50 -23.49
C ASN A 750 3.29 20.12 -24.47
N GLY A 751 3.27 18.86 -24.90
CA GLY A 751 2.28 18.24 -25.78
C GLY A 751 2.13 18.99 -27.11
N PRO A 752 0.94 19.52 -27.45
CA PRO A 752 0.72 20.32 -28.66
C PRO A 752 1.36 21.73 -28.60
N GLY A 753 2.25 22.01 -27.65
CA GLY A 753 2.96 23.29 -27.50
C GLY A 753 2.49 24.17 -26.35
N THR A 754 1.44 23.78 -25.61
CA THR A 754 0.77 24.65 -24.64
C THR A 754 0.66 24.06 -23.24
N TYR A 755 0.99 22.80 -23.03
CA TYR A 755 0.72 22.12 -21.77
C TYR A 755 1.62 22.60 -20.64
N THR A 756 1.07 22.59 -19.44
CA THR A 756 1.77 22.93 -18.21
C THR A 756 1.56 21.87 -17.15
N TYR A 757 2.55 21.73 -16.28
CA TYR A 757 2.52 20.75 -15.20
C TYR A 757 1.48 21.12 -14.12
N PRO A 758 1.03 20.15 -13.31
CA PRO A 758 0.27 20.43 -12.09
C PRO A 758 1.03 21.37 -11.14
N THR A 759 0.31 22.07 -10.28
CA THR A 759 0.89 23.13 -9.42
C THR A 759 1.45 22.63 -8.09
N ASN A 760 1.21 21.37 -7.70
CA ASN A 760 1.79 20.81 -6.49
C ASN A 760 3.34 20.75 -6.57
N LYS A 761 4.01 20.93 -5.43
CA LYS A 761 5.47 21.00 -5.34
C LYS A 761 6.20 19.74 -5.81
N VAL A 762 5.56 18.58 -5.76
CA VAL A 762 6.16 17.32 -6.27
C VAL A 762 6.43 17.38 -7.78
N PHE A 763 5.66 18.18 -8.52
CA PHE A 763 5.85 18.45 -9.95
C PHE A 763 6.75 19.66 -10.25
N ALA A 764 7.39 20.27 -9.24
CA ALA A 764 8.15 21.51 -9.44
C ALA A 764 9.46 21.31 -10.23
N GLN A 765 10.00 20.08 -10.22
CA GLN A 765 11.16 19.73 -11.04
C GLN A 765 10.74 19.69 -12.51
N LYS A 766 11.55 20.29 -13.39
CA LYS A 766 11.30 20.30 -14.84
C LYS A 766 11.79 19.00 -15.48
N GLY A 767 11.15 18.61 -16.58
CA GLY A 767 11.56 17.44 -17.38
C GLY A 767 11.17 16.11 -16.77
N LEU A 768 10.09 16.08 -15.99
CA LEU A 768 9.52 14.86 -15.39
C LEU A 768 8.87 13.94 -16.44
N PHE A 769 8.39 14.52 -17.54
CA PHE A 769 7.75 13.81 -18.64
C PHE A 769 8.56 13.91 -19.95
N ASP A 770 9.71 14.59 -19.91
CA ASP A 770 10.61 14.88 -21.04
C ASP A 770 11.52 13.70 -21.31
N LEU A 771 11.10 12.85 -22.25
CA LEU A 771 11.93 11.82 -22.87
C LEU A 771 13.04 12.52 -23.65
N ILE A 772 14.26 12.03 -23.52
CA ILE A 772 15.43 12.55 -24.23
C ILE A 772 16.10 11.49 -25.09
N LYS A 773 15.82 10.21 -24.82
CA LYS A 773 16.36 9.10 -25.61
C LYS A 773 15.53 7.84 -25.48
N TYR A 774 15.36 7.16 -26.61
CA TYR A 774 14.81 5.81 -26.69
C TYR A 774 15.83 4.88 -27.35
N THR A 775 16.16 3.76 -26.71
CA THR A 775 17.18 2.81 -27.20
C THR A 775 16.71 1.37 -27.05
N VAL A 776 16.98 0.52 -28.05
CA VAL A 776 16.62 -0.90 -28.06
C VAL A 776 17.89 -1.75 -28.14
N TYR A 777 17.96 -2.78 -27.29
CA TYR A 777 19.08 -3.70 -27.16
C TYR A 777 18.63 -5.15 -27.38
N ASP A 778 19.44 -5.91 -28.12
CA ASP A 778 19.37 -7.36 -28.17
C ASP A 778 20.13 -7.97 -26.99
N ALA A 779 19.41 -8.37 -25.94
CA ALA A 779 19.92 -8.99 -24.73
C ALA A 779 19.78 -10.52 -24.74
N GLY A 780 19.99 -11.17 -25.89
CA GLY A 780 19.98 -12.62 -26.02
C GLY A 780 18.57 -13.20 -26.05
N LYS A 781 18.06 -13.69 -24.91
CA LYS A 781 16.68 -14.24 -24.79
C LYS A 781 15.60 -13.16 -24.64
N ASN A 782 16.01 -11.92 -24.37
CA ASN A 782 15.13 -10.79 -24.13
C ASN A 782 15.49 -9.62 -25.05
N TRP A 783 14.52 -8.75 -25.29
CA TRP A 783 14.73 -7.37 -25.70
C TRP A 783 14.85 -6.50 -24.44
N GLN A 784 15.76 -5.54 -24.46
CA GLN A 784 15.80 -4.48 -23.46
C GLN A 784 15.57 -3.13 -24.13
N LEU A 785 14.62 -2.36 -23.61
CA LEU A 785 14.29 -1.03 -24.10
C LEU A 785 14.62 -0.02 -23.00
N ALA A 786 15.42 0.99 -23.33
CA ALA A 786 15.78 2.06 -22.41
C ALA A 786 15.09 3.36 -22.81
N PHE A 787 14.49 4.03 -21.83
CA PHE A 787 13.85 5.34 -21.93
C PHE A 787 14.58 6.28 -20.99
N ASP A 788 15.31 7.24 -21.54
CA ASP A 788 16.03 8.25 -20.77
C ASP A 788 15.19 9.51 -20.67
N PHE A 789 15.09 10.07 -19.47
CA PHE A 789 14.38 11.29 -19.13
C PHE A 789 15.33 12.35 -18.60
N THR A 790 14.96 13.61 -18.77
CA THR A 790 15.67 14.74 -18.14
C THR A 790 15.67 14.63 -16.61
N ALA A 791 14.57 14.18 -16.00
CA ALA A 791 14.44 13.99 -14.56
C ALA A 791 13.52 12.81 -14.22
N LEU A 792 13.96 11.94 -13.30
CA LEU A 792 13.18 10.78 -12.87
C LEU A 792 13.10 10.64 -11.34
N PRO A 793 12.55 11.63 -10.60
CA PRO A 793 12.39 11.52 -9.16
C PRO A 793 11.26 10.55 -8.78
N ASN A 794 11.33 10.05 -7.54
CA ASN A 794 10.37 9.09 -6.98
C ASN A 794 9.73 9.58 -5.67
N PRO A 795 9.03 10.73 -5.64
CA PRO A 795 8.50 11.29 -4.39
C PRO A 795 7.39 10.45 -3.75
N TRP A 796 6.71 9.57 -4.50
CA TRP A 796 5.68 8.68 -3.99
C TRP A 796 6.20 7.25 -3.79
N ASN A 797 7.52 7.07 -3.78
CA ASN A 797 8.17 5.78 -3.55
C ASN A 797 7.62 4.64 -4.44
N GLY A 798 7.31 4.95 -5.70
CA GLY A 798 6.88 3.98 -6.70
C GLY A 798 7.83 2.77 -6.73
N PRO A 799 7.32 1.52 -6.63
CA PRO A 799 8.15 0.33 -6.42
C PRO A 799 9.20 0.09 -7.51
N GLN A 800 8.96 0.54 -8.74
CA GLN A 800 9.94 0.43 -9.84
C GLN A 800 10.98 1.55 -9.87
N GLY A 801 11.02 2.41 -8.83
CA GLY A 801 12.02 3.45 -8.63
C GLY A 801 11.68 4.81 -9.26
N PHE A 802 10.48 4.97 -9.82
CA PHE A 802 10.00 6.23 -10.38
C PHE A 802 8.51 6.40 -10.16
N SER A 803 8.05 7.66 -10.16
CA SER A 803 6.67 8.01 -9.80
C SER A 803 5.90 8.74 -10.91
N HIS A 804 6.50 9.72 -11.58
CA HIS A 804 5.74 10.68 -12.38
C HIS A 804 5.32 10.20 -13.78
N PRO A 805 6.23 9.69 -14.64
CA PRO A 805 5.85 9.34 -16.01
C PRO A 805 5.06 8.03 -16.07
N ILE A 806 4.10 7.97 -16.98
CA ILE A 806 3.52 6.73 -17.50
C ILE A 806 3.81 6.66 -19.00
N ILE A 807 4.48 5.60 -19.45
CA ILE A 807 4.85 5.41 -20.86
C ILE A 807 3.85 4.45 -21.49
N LEU A 808 3.33 4.84 -22.65
CA LEU A 808 2.55 3.99 -23.54
C LEU A 808 3.40 3.69 -24.77
N LEU A 809 3.85 2.44 -24.89
CA LEU A 809 4.62 1.96 -26.04
C LEU A 809 3.70 1.11 -26.92
N PHE A 810 3.55 1.49 -28.18
CA PHE A 810 2.88 0.68 -29.19
C PHE A 810 3.89 0.27 -30.25
N MET A 811 3.83 -0.98 -30.71
CA MET A 811 4.78 -1.53 -31.66
C MET A 811 4.02 -2.27 -32.77
N ASP A 812 4.30 -1.90 -34.01
CA ASP A 812 4.00 -2.61 -35.25
C ASP A 812 5.24 -3.44 -35.60
N VAL A 813 5.15 -4.76 -35.46
CA VAL A 813 6.30 -5.69 -35.58
C VAL A 813 5.96 -6.95 -36.37
N GLU A 814 4.70 -7.12 -36.76
CA GLU A 814 4.16 -8.24 -37.54
C GLU A 814 3.14 -7.75 -38.58
N ASP A 815 2.84 -8.57 -39.60
CA ASP A 815 1.80 -8.21 -40.56
C ASP A 815 0.42 -8.29 -39.88
N GLY A 816 -0.28 -7.17 -39.72
CA GLY A 816 -1.62 -7.17 -39.11
C GLY A 816 -1.90 -5.94 -38.26
N GLY A 817 -2.38 -6.12 -37.04
CA GLY A 817 -2.52 -5.04 -36.06
C GLY A 817 -3.86 -4.30 -36.01
N ARG A 818 -3.90 -3.28 -35.14
CA ARG A 818 -5.05 -2.40 -34.89
C ARG A 818 -4.68 -0.93 -35.02
N THR A 819 -5.67 -0.13 -35.39
CA THR A 819 -5.52 1.34 -35.53
C THR A 819 -6.30 2.13 -34.49
N ASP A 820 -7.08 1.43 -33.66
CA ASP A 820 -7.80 2.00 -32.52
C ASP A 820 -7.05 1.75 -31.21
N LEU A 821 -7.33 2.57 -30.19
CA LEU A 821 -6.71 2.41 -28.88
C LEU A 821 -7.23 1.15 -28.17
N PRO A 822 -6.35 0.36 -27.52
CA PRO A 822 -6.80 -0.72 -26.66
C PRO A 822 -7.51 -0.17 -25.42
N LYS A 823 -8.42 -0.99 -24.86
CA LYS A 823 -8.96 -0.75 -23.52
C LYS A 823 -7.81 -0.63 -22.52
N GLY A 824 -7.77 0.43 -21.72
CA GLY A 824 -6.65 0.71 -20.82
C GLY A 824 -5.64 1.75 -21.32
N ALA A 825 -5.86 2.33 -22.50
CA ALA A 825 -5.08 3.46 -23.05
C ALA A 825 -5.96 4.56 -23.67
N GLU A 826 -7.28 4.46 -23.55
CA GLU A 826 -8.24 5.38 -24.17
C GLU A 826 -8.07 6.83 -23.69
N ALA A 827 -7.59 7.02 -22.45
CA ALA A 827 -7.31 8.34 -21.90
C ALA A 827 -6.27 9.11 -22.71
N ALA A 828 -5.39 8.46 -23.48
CA ALA A 828 -4.38 9.12 -24.30
C ALA A 828 -4.99 9.99 -25.41
N GLN A 829 -6.20 9.68 -25.89
CA GLN A 829 -6.93 10.44 -26.93
C GLN A 829 -6.13 10.61 -28.24
N VAL A 830 -5.62 9.50 -28.78
CA VAL A 830 -4.85 9.44 -30.04
C VAL A 830 -5.41 8.36 -30.99
N GLN A 831 -4.96 8.38 -32.24
CA GLN A 831 -5.18 7.36 -33.26
C GLN A 831 -3.85 6.97 -33.91
N PHE A 832 -3.81 5.80 -34.53
CA PHE A 832 -2.62 5.27 -35.19
C PHE A 832 -2.75 5.37 -36.72
N ASP A 833 -1.60 5.41 -37.38
CA ASP A 833 -1.50 5.44 -38.84
C ASP A 833 -2.07 4.13 -39.41
N PRO A 834 -3.04 4.17 -40.36
CA PRO A 834 -3.56 2.97 -40.99
C PRO A 834 -2.52 2.11 -41.71
N ASP A 835 -1.41 2.71 -42.15
CA ASP A 835 -0.32 1.99 -42.81
C ASP A 835 0.67 1.37 -41.80
N HIS A 836 0.59 1.77 -40.52
CA HIS A 836 1.46 1.30 -39.42
C HIS A 836 0.64 0.98 -38.15
N PRO A 837 -0.28 0.01 -38.23
CA PRO A 837 -1.11 -0.40 -37.10
C PRO A 837 -0.27 -1.04 -35.98
N TRP A 838 -0.72 -1.00 -34.73
CA TRP A 838 0.03 -1.63 -33.64
C TRP A 838 -0.35 -3.10 -33.45
N ASP A 839 0.63 -3.95 -33.16
CA ASP A 839 0.49 -5.36 -32.78
C ASP A 839 0.65 -5.59 -31.28
N VAL A 840 1.50 -4.79 -30.64
CA VAL A 840 1.86 -4.93 -29.22
C VAL A 840 1.70 -3.59 -28.53
N PHE A 841 1.04 -3.60 -27.37
CA PHE A 841 0.92 -2.44 -26.48
C PHE A 841 1.55 -2.76 -25.14
N VAL A 842 2.44 -1.89 -24.65
CA VAL A 842 3.06 -1.98 -23.33
C VAL A 842 2.79 -0.71 -22.55
N ARG A 843 2.22 -0.86 -21.34
CA ARG A 843 2.04 0.23 -20.37
C ARG A 843 3.07 0.11 -19.27
N ILE A 844 3.87 1.16 -19.10
CA ILE A 844 5.01 1.19 -18.17
C ILE A 844 4.78 2.31 -17.17
N ALA A 845 4.74 1.96 -15.88
CA ALA A 845 4.58 2.90 -14.78
C ALA A 845 5.33 2.40 -13.55
N GLY A 846 5.47 3.27 -12.54
CA GLY A 846 6.15 2.98 -11.28
C GLY A 846 5.54 1.86 -10.44
N TRP A 847 4.26 1.52 -10.67
CA TRP A 847 3.48 0.56 -9.87
C TRP A 847 3.14 -0.70 -10.66
N PRO A 848 3.34 -1.89 -10.10
CA PRO A 848 3.00 -3.17 -10.76
C PRO A 848 1.51 -3.35 -11.06
N ALA A 849 0.62 -2.83 -10.20
CA ALA A 849 -0.84 -3.02 -10.33
C ALA A 849 -1.40 -2.55 -11.70
N TYR A 850 -0.71 -1.62 -12.36
CA TYR A 850 -1.12 -1.12 -13.68
C TYR A 850 0.02 -0.85 -14.66
N GLY A 851 1.24 -0.59 -14.18
CA GLY A 851 2.46 -0.57 -15.00
C GLY A 851 3.03 -1.97 -15.14
N ARG A 852 3.85 -2.20 -16.18
CA ARG A 852 4.47 -3.50 -16.52
C ARG A 852 3.56 -4.45 -17.30
N HIS A 853 2.50 -3.95 -17.91
CA HIS A 853 1.56 -4.79 -18.65
C HIS A 853 1.79 -4.71 -20.15
N LEU A 854 1.79 -5.88 -20.80
CA LEU A 854 1.86 -6.05 -22.24
C LEU A 854 0.59 -6.74 -22.75
N TRP A 855 0.01 -6.19 -23.81
CA TRP A 855 -1.10 -6.77 -24.57
C TRP A 855 -0.72 -6.91 -26.03
N THR A 856 -1.39 -7.84 -26.71
CA THR A 856 -1.31 -7.99 -28.17
C THR A 856 -2.62 -7.57 -28.83
N ALA A 857 -2.57 -7.19 -30.11
CA ALA A 857 -3.70 -6.67 -30.87
C ALA A 857 -4.86 -7.68 -31.02
N ASP A 858 -4.56 -8.98 -30.93
CA ASP A 858 -5.55 -10.06 -30.88
C ASP A 858 -6.27 -10.19 -29.53
N GLY A 859 -5.95 -9.33 -28.55
CA GLY A 859 -6.62 -9.23 -27.26
C GLY A 859 -6.02 -10.09 -26.15
N LYS A 860 -4.86 -10.75 -26.35
CA LYS A 860 -4.17 -11.47 -25.27
C LYS A 860 -3.48 -10.49 -24.31
N GLY A 861 -3.39 -10.92 -23.06
CA GLY A 861 -2.78 -10.17 -21.97
C GLY A 861 -3.80 -9.75 -20.89
N PRO A 862 -3.35 -9.01 -19.86
CA PRO A 862 -1.98 -8.51 -19.73
C PRO A 862 -0.97 -9.62 -19.39
N THR A 863 0.20 -9.58 -20.04
CA THR A 863 1.38 -10.32 -19.58
C THR A 863 2.34 -9.36 -18.89
N LEU A 864 2.95 -9.79 -17.79
CA LEU A 864 3.90 -8.95 -17.06
C LEU A 864 5.27 -8.91 -17.75
N VAL A 865 5.79 -7.69 -17.95
CA VAL A 865 7.17 -7.45 -18.42
C VAL A 865 8.07 -7.01 -17.26
N GLY A 866 9.38 -7.14 -17.45
CA GLY A 866 10.35 -6.58 -16.51
C GLY A 866 10.39 -5.06 -16.68
N VAL A 867 10.31 -4.31 -15.59
CA VAL A 867 10.59 -2.87 -15.57
C VAL A 867 11.56 -2.61 -14.43
N ALA A 868 12.50 -1.71 -14.65
CA ALA A 868 13.41 -1.22 -13.64
C ALA A 868 13.78 0.22 -13.97
N SER A 869 14.38 0.94 -13.02
CA SER A 869 14.90 2.28 -13.28
C SER A 869 16.30 2.50 -12.70
N ASP A 870 16.99 3.49 -13.26
CA ASP A 870 18.16 4.16 -12.69
C ASP A 870 17.81 5.65 -12.56
N PRO A 871 17.22 6.06 -11.42
CA PRO A 871 16.78 7.44 -11.21
C PRO A 871 17.92 8.46 -11.29
N LYS A 872 19.15 8.07 -10.95
CA LYS A 872 20.33 8.94 -11.04
C LYS A 872 20.67 9.26 -12.50
N LYS A 873 20.55 8.28 -13.38
CA LYS A 873 20.73 8.45 -14.83
C LYS A 873 19.45 8.90 -15.56
N GLY A 874 18.33 9.05 -14.86
CA GLY A 874 17.03 9.39 -15.47
C GLY A 874 16.47 8.27 -16.35
N ARG A 875 16.84 7.01 -16.13
CA ARG A 875 16.59 5.91 -17.07
C ARG A 875 15.53 4.94 -16.58
N ILE A 876 14.61 4.53 -17.45
CA ILE A 876 13.73 3.37 -17.27
C ILE A 876 14.17 2.27 -18.24
N ILE A 877 14.27 1.03 -17.76
CA ILE A 877 14.63 -0.15 -18.56
C ILE A 877 13.45 -1.13 -18.54
N VAL A 878 12.95 -1.48 -19.72
CA VAL A 878 11.90 -2.48 -19.91
C VAL A 878 12.52 -3.73 -20.52
N THR A 879 12.25 -4.90 -19.95
CA THR A 879 12.75 -6.19 -20.42
C THR A 879 11.58 -7.04 -20.94
N ILE A 880 11.58 -7.34 -22.23
CA ILE A 880 10.52 -8.12 -22.90
C ILE A 880 11.11 -9.45 -23.38
N PRO A 881 10.61 -10.60 -22.92
CA PRO A 881 11.02 -11.91 -23.44
C PRO A 881 10.76 -12.07 -24.94
N LYS A 882 11.74 -12.59 -25.69
CA LYS A 882 11.57 -12.91 -27.12
C LYS A 882 10.55 -14.03 -27.37
N SER A 883 10.18 -14.78 -26.34
CA SER A 883 9.07 -15.74 -26.41
C SER A 883 7.70 -15.09 -26.49
N ILE A 884 7.57 -13.83 -26.07
CA ILE A 884 6.33 -13.04 -26.12
C ILE A 884 6.34 -12.15 -27.36
N VAL A 885 7.46 -11.44 -27.59
CA VAL A 885 7.66 -10.55 -28.74
C VAL A 885 8.86 -11.06 -29.55
N PRO A 886 8.67 -11.96 -30.53
CA PRO A 886 9.76 -12.59 -31.27
C PRO A 886 10.61 -11.60 -32.07
N ASN A 887 9.98 -10.55 -32.59
CA ASN A 887 10.62 -9.49 -33.36
C ASN A 887 10.34 -8.11 -32.74
N ILE A 888 11.33 -7.20 -32.78
CA ILE A 888 11.22 -5.85 -32.22
C ILE A 888 11.48 -4.76 -33.28
N THR A 889 11.79 -5.15 -34.51
CA THR A 889 12.01 -4.21 -35.60
C THR A 889 10.68 -3.91 -36.31
N GLY A 890 10.45 -2.68 -36.68
CA GLY A 890 9.19 -2.24 -37.29
C GLY A 890 8.92 -0.78 -36.98
N TRP A 891 7.70 -0.45 -36.53
CA TRP A 891 7.29 0.93 -36.23
C TRP A 891 6.83 1.08 -34.79
N HIS A 892 7.39 2.05 -34.07
CA HIS A 892 7.10 2.26 -32.66
C HIS A 892 6.46 3.62 -32.42
N TYR A 893 5.46 3.65 -31.54
CA TYR A 893 4.89 4.86 -30.96
C TYR A 893 5.26 4.91 -29.48
N VAL A 894 5.97 5.95 -29.06
CA VAL A 894 6.37 6.14 -27.65
C VAL A 894 5.72 7.41 -27.14
N LEU A 895 4.73 7.26 -26.25
CA LEU A 895 4.01 8.37 -25.65
C LEU A 895 4.32 8.44 -24.16
N VAL A 896 4.43 9.64 -23.61
CA VAL A 896 4.59 9.87 -22.16
C VAL A 896 3.43 10.72 -21.64
N GLY A 897 2.69 10.15 -20.70
CA GLY A 897 1.69 10.83 -19.91
C GLY A 897 2.19 11.15 -18.50
N SER A 898 1.40 11.93 -17.77
CA SER A 898 1.56 12.06 -16.32
C SER A 898 0.73 10.99 -15.63
N GLN A 899 1.35 10.22 -14.74
CA GLN A 899 0.70 9.13 -14.03
C GLN A 899 -0.27 9.65 -12.96
N ASP A 900 -1.43 8.99 -12.85
CA ASP A 900 -2.41 9.16 -11.78
C ASP A 900 -3.08 7.84 -11.43
N GLY A 901 -2.85 7.29 -10.23
CA GLY A 901 -3.42 6.01 -9.80
C GLY A 901 -4.95 5.98 -9.78
N TYR A 902 -5.59 7.16 -9.73
CA TYR A 902 -7.05 7.32 -9.70
C TYR A 902 -7.61 7.87 -11.02
N GLY A 903 -6.75 8.20 -11.98
CA GLY A 903 -7.13 8.74 -13.28
C GLY A 903 -7.62 7.64 -14.23
N LYS A 904 -8.42 8.02 -15.24
CA LYS A 904 -8.82 7.07 -16.29
C LYS A 904 -7.55 6.51 -16.96
N ASP A 905 -7.49 5.19 -17.09
CA ASP A 905 -6.33 4.47 -17.66
C ASP A 905 -4.99 4.84 -17.00
N TYR A 906 -5.06 5.33 -15.76
CA TYR A 906 -3.94 5.79 -14.94
C TYR A 906 -3.21 7.04 -15.47
N ILE A 907 -3.87 7.82 -16.33
CA ILE A 907 -3.36 9.07 -16.88
C ILE A 907 -4.02 10.26 -16.18
N ARG A 908 -3.20 11.20 -15.73
CA ARG A 908 -3.60 12.46 -15.13
C ARG A 908 -4.23 13.36 -16.19
N ALA A 909 -5.44 13.85 -15.91
CA ALA A 909 -6.16 14.72 -16.83
C ALA A 909 -5.46 16.07 -17.04
N LEU A 910 -5.56 16.57 -18.28
CA LEU A 910 -5.07 17.89 -18.71
C LEU A 910 -6.25 18.81 -18.99
N GLY A 911 -6.42 19.82 -18.14
CA GLY A 911 -7.46 20.83 -18.28
C GLY A 911 -6.98 22.11 -18.97
N PRO A 912 -7.88 23.08 -19.21
CA PRO A 912 -7.49 24.39 -19.74
C PRO A 912 -6.56 25.16 -18.80
N LYS A 913 -6.65 24.91 -17.49
CA LYS A 913 -5.80 25.50 -16.45
C LYS A 913 -5.24 24.38 -15.57
N ALA A 914 -3.99 24.55 -15.13
CA ALA A 914 -3.37 23.63 -14.19
C ALA A 914 -4.04 23.74 -12.82
N GLY A 915 -4.32 22.59 -12.21
CA GLY A 915 -4.74 22.45 -10.82
C GLY A 915 -3.59 21.91 -9.99
N GLU A 916 -3.84 21.68 -8.70
CA GLU A 916 -2.82 21.11 -7.81
C GLU A 916 -2.35 19.73 -8.29
N TRP A 917 -3.30 18.89 -8.71
CA TRP A 917 -3.07 17.51 -9.16
C TRP A 917 -3.50 17.26 -10.60
N SER A 918 -3.72 18.31 -11.41
CA SER A 918 -4.10 18.16 -12.82
C SER A 918 -3.28 19.10 -13.69
N GLY A 919 -2.90 18.64 -14.87
CA GLY A 919 -2.15 19.47 -15.81
C GLY A 919 -3.00 20.56 -16.44
N GLY A 920 -2.35 21.56 -17.02
CA GLY A 920 -2.98 22.73 -17.61
C GLY A 920 -2.64 22.94 -19.08
N GLY A 921 -3.21 24.00 -19.67
CA GLY A 921 -2.88 24.43 -21.03
C GLY A 921 -3.55 23.65 -22.14
N CYS A 922 -4.52 22.79 -21.83
CA CYS A 922 -5.30 22.02 -22.80
C CYS A 922 -6.64 22.71 -23.13
N PRO A 923 -6.75 23.44 -24.26
CA PRO A 923 -7.96 24.20 -24.58
C PRO A 923 -9.16 23.31 -24.89
N ASP A 924 -8.94 22.10 -25.39
CA ASP A 924 -9.99 21.15 -25.79
C ASP A 924 -9.80 19.76 -25.14
N PRO A 925 -9.98 19.60 -23.81
CA PRO A 925 -9.70 18.34 -23.09
C PRO A 925 -10.45 17.09 -23.55
N MET A 926 -11.47 17.26 -24.40
CA MET A 926 -12.28 16.18 -24.95
C MET A 926 -11.72 15.61 -26.27
N TRP A 927 -10.82 16.34 -26.93
CA TRP A 927 -10.29 15.99 -28.25
C TRP A 927 -8.77 16.08 -28.35
N ALA A 928 -8.14 16.85 -27.48
CA ALA A 928 -6.70 17.01 -27.47
C ALA A 928 -6.02 15.84 -26.73
N PRO A 929 -4.87 15.36 -27.23
CA PRO A 929 -4.17 14.22 -26.66
C PRO A 929 -3.79 14.47 -25.19
N GLN A 930 -4.02 13.51 -24.29
CA GLN A 930 -3.70 13.66 -22.86
C GLN A 930 -2.27 13.19 -22.54
N ILE A 931 -1.31 13.59 -23.38
CA ILE A 931 0.10 13.22 -23.24
C ILE A 931 0.97 14.48 -23.23
N TYR A 932 2.02 14.45 -22.42
CA TYR A 932 2.97 15.56 -22.30
C TYR A 932 4.06 15.47 -23.37
N ASP A 933 4.47 14.25 -23.72
CA ASP A 933 5.58 14.04 -24.61
C ASP A 933 5.35 12.88 -25.58
N TYR A 934 5.99 12.94 -26.74
CA TYR A 934 5.89 11.97 -27.82
C TYR A 934 7.17 11.93 -28.64
N LEU A 935 7.78 10.74 -28.74
CA LEU A 935 8.96 10.53 -29.57
C LEU A 935 8.61 10.72 -31.06
N ALA A 936 8.81 11.94 -31.54
CA ALA A 936 8.48 12.31 -32.91
C ALA A 936 9.57 11.89 -33.90
N PRO A 937 9.22 11.45 -35.13
CA PRO A 937 10.19 11.27 -36.21
C PRO A 937 11.02 12.53 -36.45
N SER A 938 12.29 12.36 -36.85
CA SER A 938 13.25 13.46 -36.96
C SER A 938 12.89 14.59 -37.93
N ASP A 939 11.90 14.38 -38.80
CA ASP A 939 11.39 15.36 -39.77
C ASP A 939 10.13 16.11 -39.29
N HIS A 940 9.63 15.80 -38.10
CA HIS A 940 8.47 16.44 -37.46
C HIS A 940 8.82 16.90 -36.04
N THR A 941 8.03 17.83 -35.50
CA THR A 941 8.05 18.11 -34.05
C THR A 941 6.84 17.49 -33.37
N GLN A 942 6.94 17.13 -32.09
CA GLN A 942 5.79 16.59 -31.38
C GLN A 942 4.60 17.56 -31.37
N ALA A 943 4.85 18.88 -31.20
CA ALA A 943 3.80 19.89 -31.19
C ALA A 943 3.04 19.96 -32.53
N GLN A 944 3.71 19.72 -33.66
CA GLN A 944 3.05 19.65 -34.97
C GLN A 944 2.14 18.42 -35.09
N ILE A 945 2.61 17.26 -34.63
CA ILE A 945 1.83 16.02 -34.66
C ILE A 945 0.66 16.14 -33.69
N LEU A 946 0.93 16.34 -32.41
CA LEU A 946 -0.07 16.38 -31.35
C LEU A 946 -1.07 17.53 -31.50
N GLY A 947 -0.67 18.64 -32.13
CA GLY A 947 -1.54 19.79 -32.43
C GLY A 947 -2.48 19.58 -33.62
N SER A 948 -2.40 18.46 -34.35
CA SER A 948 -3.23 18.19 -35.53
C SER A 948 -4.64 17.65 -35.23
N TYR A 949 -5.00 17.48 -33.95
CA TYR A 949 -6.36 17.12 -33.54
C TYR A 949 -7.39 18.18 -33.97
N SER A 950 -8.67 17.81 -34.06
CA SER A 950 -9.73 18.78 -34.37
C SER A 950 -10.91 18.67 -33.41
N ALA A 951 -11.06 19.67 -32.54
CA ALA A 951 -12.23 19.79 -31.68
C ALA A 951 -13.53 20.04 -32.48
N GLN A 952 -13.45 20.83 -33.56
CA GLN A 952 -14.59 21.10 -34.43
C GLN A 952 -14.92 19.89 -35.31
N GLY A 953 -13.89 19.22 -35.82
CA GLY A 953 -13.99 18.01 -36.64
C GLY A 953 -14.27 16.74 -35.83
N ARG A 954 -14.21 16.82 -34.49
CA ARG A 954 -14.48 15.71 -33.56
C ARG A 954 -13.63 14.47 -33.84
N HIS A 955 -12.33 14.66 -34.02
CA HIS A 955 -11.38 13.57 -34.17
C HIS A 955 -10.08 13.85 -33.41
N PHE A 956 -9.47 12.77 -32.93
CA PHE A 956 -8.16 12.76 -32.27
C PHE A 956 -7.03 12.93 -33.29
N VAL A 957 -5.82 13.20 -32.79
CA VAL A 957 -4.59 13.20 -33.61
C VAL A 957 -4.29 11.79 -34.13
N THR A 958 -3.91 11.68 -35.40
CA THR A 958 -3.25 10.48 -35.96
C THR A 958 -1.74 10.60 -35.79
N LEU A 959 -1.13 9.69 -35.04
CA LEU A 959 0.30 9.71 -34.75
C LEU A 959 1.13 9.19 -35.93
N ILE A 960 2.38 9.66 -36.03
CA ILE A 960 3.38 9.19 -37.01
C ILE A 960 4.47 8.43 -36.26
N PRO A 961 4.67 7.13 -36.48
CA PRO A 961 5.61 6.31 -35.70
C PRO A 961 7.06 6.53 -36.11
N VAL A 962 7.99 6.07 -35.26
CA VAL A 962 9.41 5.99 -35.58
C VAL A 962 9.76 4.60 -36.10
N GLN A 963 10.61 4.52 -37.13
CA GLN A 963 11.06 3.24 -37.66
C GLN A 963 12.22 2.69 -36.81
N VAL A 964 12.05 1.48 -36.28
CA VAL A 964 13.06 0.77 -35.49
C VAL A 964 13.72 -0.31 -36.35
N GLU A 965 14.94 -0.03 -36.79
CA GLU A 965 15.77 -0.97 -37.56
C GLU A 965 17.18 -1.07 -36.97
N PRO A 966 17.87 -2.21 -37.13
CA PRO A 966 19.28 -2.33 -36.75
C PRO A 966 20.14 -1.28 -37.45
N ALA A 967 20.98 -0.56 -36.70
CA ALA A 967 21.98 0.33 -37.27
C ALA A 967 22.86 -0.42 -38.29
N ARG A 968 22.96 0.12 -39.52
CA ARG A 968 23.72 -0.47 -40.63
C ARG A 968 25.22 -0.47 -40.41
#